data_AF-A0A9P0EDL2-F1
#
_entry.id   AF-A0A9P0EDL2-F1
#
_cell.length_a   1.000
_cell.length_b   1.000
_cell.length_c   1.000
_cell.angle_alpha   90.00
_cell.angle_beta   90.00
_cell.angle_gamma   90.00
#
_symmetry.space_group_name_H-M   'P 1'
#
loop_
_entity.id
_entity.type
_entity.pdbx_description
1 polymer ?
#
loop_
_entity_poly.entity_id
_entity_poly.type
_entity_poly.pdbx_seq_one_letter_code
_entity_poly.pdbx_strand_id
1 'polypeptide(L)'
;MSSRLQPLRSNGLFRNLPQFGPEVCGLTAIVCGASGISGFHALRALLDTPRWSRIFIISRSPLSEAAKSFFSNEQLSRVTQVPVDLSSPAESIAEKLQQAHVKAEYLFYYAYLQPKTVLDPMSPEAAKALIETNAPMFQNLLDAMPLAGIVPKRILLQTGGKNYGMHLGRVRTPMVESDPQPRHIADNFYYHQEDAMKDFCAKFPGTAWNIVRPFGVIGASPNSPLNMFVSFAIYAVVQAHKGQPLEFGGDLTAWQFEAMHSTARLTGYLSEWAVLEPDCANEAFNAVDGATLSWDRFFGALAQWWGVSKGVLGPRMGDDQHSKVMSLGGDSKNPLGYGPPQEMKRRFTLREWAEDEANKNTWKRLMESSAGELTWNPFEENLDSIFSGDFAYLSFGTASLAKTRRFGFNGFVDPLESVHEMYLECQKLGMLPRMAAQRQRSRHSAAKLIHSESTKAFDLIRPQSERRTHRPLSSHFPRFPLVLPVLELQLTLRPSRRWVCNNAKRMDPPAKRRAAIACNYCRKRKRKCDGRQPVCSLCEESNDSQCVYQEQASKPSCGHNDEHTSIILDRLENLERIVANFGSSEIATTASGQHHASPGAAWLQAYSPAATTSAGLTFAQVSPEAGTINVAATIPSPSVPAAMHPHTAVQPESPESTSAAMTIPIAHSTTTGDLLRSEAIKLLVGDYPPFTLSRVEVKRNVPQRLSLGEAGKHSRAGLPDVSHWQTRQLIEVYFNLVGTQHPVLDRDEFLLLYDKVVAEGTLAITHSVCLVFMVLALGSIAQVSSFRDVSEDAPPGIDFFEPALRHLIDEWPLFSGADIVLPQAMYLASLYFGYLSRPLQTWRLVHMASTSTQQILLWSVSVSHNSRLAHSANDNSGQAQRLHLFGSAGLCSSWNAEHHLPRSGVEQVVEDMPFPDCGTPADPHMLSWLANISSRKLLNRIHNALYDQSRKKTLPRESLEGSGPSFRISYELAHQLREWFTLLPESIKPPAVLENMTIEQAVLKMRYHAAGDIIFRPFLLRAFHLSSLGQAIPQQTLSNASECLTHCQQYIKTVIVRLRQPSASLEIFLHSALACILLLTKASLCPELSGLIDGIAQLQDDTILIFENWTAHGSSIEAMLCIVYAVKAKYRMLK
;
A
#
# COMPACT_ATOMS: atom_id res chain seq x y z
N MET A 1 -20.70 16.30 19.37
CA MET A 1 -20.97 16.68 17.96
C MET A 1 -19.68 16.82 17.13
N SER A 2 -18.77 15.86 17.20
CA SER A 2 -17.61 15.76 16.30
C SER A 2 -17.44 14.29 15.93
N SER A 3 -17.00 14.01 14.70
CA SER A 3 -16.78 12.64 14.24
C SER A 3 -15.48 12.01 14.76
N ARG A 4 -14.53 12.82 15.26
CA ARG A 4 -13.17 12.36 15.65
C ARG A 4 -13.11 11.30 16.74
N LEU A 5 -14.10 11.28 17.64
CA LEU A 5 -14.18 10.33 18.75
C LEU A 5 -15.18 9.18 18.49
N GLN A 6 -15.73 9.09 17.28
CA GLN A 6 -16.68 8.06 16.90
C GLN A 6 -15.98 6.94 16.11
N PRO A 7 -16.34 5.66 16.28
CA PRO A 7 -15.79 4.59 15.48
C PRO A 7 -16.18 4.77 14.00
N LEU A 8 -15.22 4.53 13.09
CA LEU A 8 -15.49 4.59 11.65
C LEU A 8 -16.47 3.49 11.23
N ARG A 9 -17.39 3.82 10.33
CA ARG A 9 -18.38 2.89 9.78
C ARG A 9 -18.04 2.44 8.36
N SER A 10 -18.65 1.33 7.96
CA SER A 10 -18.72 0.90 6.55
C SER A 10 -20.18 0.88 6.11
N ASN A 11 -20.44 1.05 4.81
CA ASN A 11 -21.77 0.84 4.20
C ASN A 11 -21.60 0.31 2.78
N GLY A 12 -22.16 -0.85 2.44
CA GLY A 12 -21.97 -1.48 1.12
C GLY A 12 -20.48 -1.68 0.79
N LEU A 13 -20.02 -1.12 -0.33
CA LEU A 13 -18.60 -1.09 -0.73
C LEU A 13 -17.75 -0.06 0.03
N PHE A 14 -18.37 0.97 0.61
CA PHE A 14 -17.69 2.10 1.23
C PHE A 14 -17.07 1.71 2.58
N ARG A 15 -15.81 2.12 2.79
CA ARG A 15 -14.99 1.80 3.98
C ARG A 15 -14.56 3.09 4.69
N ASN A 16 -14.21 2.97 5.98
CA ASN A 16 -13.62 4.03 6.80
C ASN A 16 -14.39 5.37 6.82
N LEU A 17 -15.70 5.33 6.67
CA LEU A 17 -16.55 6.52 6.70
C LEU A 17 -16.61 7.09 8.12
N PRO A 18 -16.44 8.40 8.32
CA PRO A 18 -16.79 9.04 9.59
C PRO A 18 -18.26 8.85 9.94
N GLN A 19 -18.57 8.96 11.23
CA GLN A 19 -19.95 9.06 11.72
C GLN A 19 -20.04 10.05 12.87
N PHE A 20 -21.26 10.47 13.19
CA PHE A 20 -21.57 11.30 14.35
C PHE A 20 -22.36 10.48 15.36
N GLY A 21 -22.19 10.81 16.64
CA GLY A 21 -22.88 10.14 17.75
C GLY A 21 -24.41 10.37 17.73
N PRO A 22 -25.15 9.65 18.58
CA PRO A 22 -26.62 9.70 18.60
C PRO A 22 -27.18 11.07 19.00
N GLU A 23 -26.37 11.96 19.59
CA GLU A 23 -26.78 13.33 19.92
C GLU A 23 -26.94 14.23 18.68
N VAL A 24 -26.36 13.84 17.53
CA VAL A 24 -26.46 14.57 16.26
C VAL A 24 -27.67 14.07 15.49
N CYS A 25 -28.87 14.38 15.99
CA CYS A 25 -30.15 13.94 15.43
C CYS A 25 -31.15 15.10 15.26
N GLY A 26 -32.26 14.84 14.54
CA GLY A 26 -33.32 15.83 14.32
C GLY A 26 -33.09 16.78 13.15
N LEU A 27 -31.94 16.69 12.48
CA LEU A 27 -31.43 17.69 11.54
C LEU A 27 -32.31 17.88 10.29
N THR A 28 -32.29 19.09 9.74
CA THR A 28 -33.11 19.48 8.59
C THR A 28 -32.29 20.02 7.41
N ALA A 29 -32.53 19.51 6.19
CA ALA A 29 -31.75 19.86 5.00
C ALA A 29 -32.61 20.26 3.78
N ILE A 30 -32.04 21.10 2.91
CA ILE A 30 -32.45 21.27 1.51
C ILE A 30 -31.41 20.62 0.60
N VAL A 31 -31.85 19.84 -0.40
CA VAL A 31 -30.98 19.27 -1.45
C VAL A 31 -31.47 19.72 -2.82
N CYS A 32 -30.74 20.65 -3.44
CA CYS A 32 -31.02 21.13 -4.80
C CYS A 32 -30.38 20.19 -5.83
N GLY A 33 -31.14 19.80 -6.85
CA GLY A 33 -30.65 18.89 -7.90
C GLY A 33 -30.70 17.40 -7.54
N ALA A 34 -31.57 17.01 -6.61
CA ALA A 34 -31.70 15.64 -6.08
C ALA A 34 -32.02 14.54 -7.12
N SER A 35 -32.34 14.88 -8.37
CA SER A 35 -32.53 13.94 -9.49
C SER A 35 -31.27 13.69 -10.32
N GLY A 36 -30.26 14.57 -10.25
CA GLY A 36 -28.97 14.43 -10.94
C GLY A 36 -28.00 13.51 -10.21
N ILE A 37 -26.90 13.11 -10.88
CA ILE A 37 -25.94 12.11 -10.37
C ILE A 37 -25.44 12.37 -8.94
N SER A 38 -24.89 13.55 -8.65
CA SER A 38 -24.42 13.87 -7.30
C SER A 38 -25.55 14.04 -6.30
N GLY A 39 -26.60 14.80 -6.66
CA GLY A 39 -27.70 15.11 -5.74
C GLY A 39 -28.51 13.87 -5.31
N PHE A 40 -28.72 12.92 -6.24
CA PHE A 40 -29.41 11.66 -5.95
C PHE A 40 -28.59 10.78 -4.99
N HIS A 41 -27.29 10.67 -5.20
CA HIS A 41 -26.42 9.88 -4.32
C HIS A 41 -26.13 10.57 -2.98
N ALA A 42 -26.09 11.90 -2.93
CA ALA A 42 -26.05 12.65 -1.68
C ALA A 42 -27.33 12.47 -0.86
N LEU A 43 -28.52 12.54 -1.49
CA LEU A 43 -29.79 12.22 -0.83
C LEU A 43 -29.77 10.81 -0.22
N ARG A 44 -29.25 9.82 -0.96
CA ARG A 44 -29.07 8.44 -0.46
C ARG A 44 -28.08 8.38 0.72
N ALA A 45 -26.95 9.08 0.64
CA ALA A 45 -25.95 9.16 1.72
C ALA A 45 -26.51 9.74 3.03
N LEU A 46 -27.32 10.80 2.95
CA LEU A 46 -27.97 11.42 4.10
C LEU A 46 -29.04 10.49 4.72
N LEU A 47 -29.81 9.78 3.87
CA LEU A 47 -30.87 8.87 4.30
C LEU A 47 -30.37 7.52 4.85
N ASP A 48 -29.09 7.18 4.66
CA ASP A 48 -28.45 6.00 5.27
C ASP A 48 -28.39 6.05 6.81
N THR A 49 -28.74 7.18 7.44
CA THR A 49 -28.86 7.29 8.91
C THR A 49 -30.14 8.04 9.31
N PRO A 50 -30.65 7.84 10.54
CA PRO A 50 -31.83 8.55 11.05
C PRO A 50 -31.53 10.00 11.52
N ARG A 51 -30.28 10.49 11.38
CA ARG A 51 -29.87 11.82 11.87
C ARG A 51 -30.71 12.95 11.27
N TRP A 52 -31.01 12.83 9.98
CA TRP A 52 -31.82 13.78 9.21
C TRP A 52 -33.31 13.44 9.37
N SER A 53 -34.04 14.30 10.08
CA SER A 53 -35.48 14.16 10.33
C SER A 53 -36.33 14.55 9.11
N ARG A 54 -35.83 15.51 8.33
CA ARG A 54 -36.50 16.03 7.13
C ARG A 54 -35.47 16.49 6.10
N ILE A 55 -35.66 16.04 4.85
CA ILE A 55 -34.90 16.50 3.69
C ILE A 55 -35.87 17.04 2.65
N PHE A 56 -35.77 18.34 2.36
CA PHE A 56 -36.51 19.01 1.31
C PHE A 56 -35.74 18.89 -0.01
N ILE A 57 -36.28 18.18 -1.00
CA ILE A 57 -35.66 18.07 -2.32
C ILE A 57 -36.21 19.14 -3.26
N ILE A 58 -35.31 19.91 -3.88
CA ILE A 58 -35.67 20.97 -4.82
C ILE A 58 -35.32 20.51 -6.24
N SER A 59 -36.37 20.33 -7.05
CA SER A 59 -36.31 19.97 -8.46
C SER A 59 -37.61 20.35 -9.17
N ARG A 60 -37.52 20.70 -10.47
CA ARG A 60 -38.68 20.96 -11.33
C ARG A 60 -39.67 19.79 -11.42
N SER A 61 -39.14 18.57 -11.41
CA SER A 61 -39.87 17.32 -11.61
C SER A 61 -39.69 16.40 -10.41
N PRO A 62 -40.65 15.48 -10.13
CA PRO A 62 -40.49 14.46 -9.10
C PRO A 62 -39.38 13.46 -9.42
N LEU A 63 -38.91 12.77 -8.37
CA LEU A 63 -38.16 11.53 -8.53
C LEU A 63 -39.06 10.49 -9.21
N SER A 64 -38.56 9.81 -10.25
CA SER A 64 -39.28 8.73 -10.93
C SER A 64 -39.48 7.52 -10.00
N GLU A 65 -40.46 6.67 -10.28
CA GLU A 65 -40.69 5.45 -9.47
C GLU A 65 -39.46 4.53 -9.45
N ALA A 66 -38.72 4.44 -10.57
CA ALA A 66 -37.45 3.74 -10.64
C ALA A 66 -36.41 4.33 -9.66
N ALA A 67 -36.33 5.66 -9.52
CA ALA A 67 -35.45 6.31 -8.54
C ALA A 67 -35.94 6.15 -7.09
N LYS A 68 -37.26 6.22 -6.85
CA LYS A 68 -37.87 5.97 -5.53
C LYS A 68 -37.59 4.55 -5.03
N SER A 69 -37.48 3.57 -5.92
CA SER A 69 -37.17 2.17 -5.58
C SER A 69 -35.82 1.96 -4.87
N PHE A 70 -34.94 2.96 -4.82
CA PHE A 70 -33.65 2.93 -4.11
C PHE A 70 -33.75 3.30 -2.62
N PHE A 71 -34.94 3.63 -2.12
CA PHE A 71 -35.20 4.03 -0.74
C PHE A 71 -36.26 3.12 -0.10
N SER A 72 -36.22 2.96 1.22
CA SER A 72 -37.34 2.37 1.97
C SER A 72 -38.49 3.36 2.12
N ASN A 73 -39.71 2.88 2.42
CA ASN A 73 -40.86 3.74 2.73
C ASN A 73 -40.57 4.70 3.91
N GLU A 74 -39.78 4.24 4.89
CA GLU A 74 -39.32 5.06 6.02
C GLU A 74 -38.37 6.17 5.55
N GLN A 75 -37.39 5.86 4.70
CA GLN A 75 -36.51 6.88 4.10
C GLN A 75 -37.31 7.90 3.27
N LEU A 76 -38.28 7.44 2.47
CA LEU A 76 -39.17 8.31 1.69
C LEU A 76 -40.06 9.19 2.58
N SER A 77 -40.53 8.72 3.74
CA SER A 77 -41.32 9.54 4.68
C SER A 77 -40.55 10.73 5.27
N ARG A 78 -39.21 10.68 5.26
CA ARG A 78 -38.32 11.78 5.66
C ARG A 78 -37.99 12.74 4.51
N VAL A 79 -38.43 12.45 3.29
CA VAL A 79 -38.25 13.30 2.11
C VAL A 79 -39.53 14.11 1.85
N THR A 80 -39.38 15.39 1.52
CA THR A 80 -40.48 16.24 1.05
C THR A 80 -40.03 16.95 -0.23
N GLN A 81 -40.79 16.82 -1.31
CA GLN A 81 -40.47 17.48 -2.57
C GLN A 81 -41.05 18.89 -2.60
N VAL A 82 -40.26 19.86 -3.08
CA VAL A 82 -40.71 21.22 -3.37
C VAL A 82 -40.49 21.50 -4.86
N PRO A 83 -41.56 21.64 -5.67
CA PRO A 83 -41.45 21.82 -7.13
C PRO A 83 -41.06 23.27 -7.47
N VAL A 84 -39.76 23.56 -7.46
CA VAL A 84 -39.19 24.87 -7.80
C VAL A 84 -38.34 24.76 -9.06
N ASP A 85 -38.44 25.78 -9.93
CA ASP A 85 -37.45 26.03 -10.97
C ASP A 85 -36.49 27.13 -10.51
N LEU A 86 -35.19 26.84 -10.46
CA LEU A 86 -34.18 27.76 -9.92
C LEU A 86 -33.84 28.91 -10.88
N SER A 87 -34.26 28.84 -12.15
CA SER A 87 -34.22 29.97 -13.09
C SER A 87 -35.38 30.97 -12.90
N SER A 88 -36.32 30.72 -11.98
CA SER A 88 -37.35 31.71 -11.61
C SER A 88 -36.75 32.85 -10.76
N PRO A 89 -37.39 34.04 -10.69
CA PRO A 89 -37.00 35.12 -9.79
C PRO A 89 -37.02 34.70 -8.32
N ALA A 90 -36.18 35.35 -7.50
CA ALA A 90 -35.98 35.03 -6.09
C ALA A 90 -37.28 35.06 -5.28
N GLU A 91 -38.19 35.99 -5.59
CA GLU A 91 -39.49 36.15 -4.95
C GLU A 91 -40.39 34.92 -5.19
N SER A 92 -40.40 34.37 -6.41
CA SER A 92 -41.20 33.18 -6.75
C SER A 92 -40.59 31.89 -6.21
N ILE A 93 -39.27 31.84 -6.05
CA ILE A 93 -38.59 30.77 -5.32
C ILE A 93 -38.98 30.84 -3.83
N ALA A 94 -38.89 32.02 -3.22
CA ALA A 94 -39.20 32.25 -1.81
C ALA A 94 -40.66 31.94 -1.48
N GLU A 95 -41.61 32.41 -2.30
CA GLU A 95 -43.05 32.15 -2.13
C GLU A 95 -43.35 30.64 -2.13
N LYS A 96 -42.74 29.87 -3.04
CA LYS A 96 -42.89 28.40 -3.08
C LYS A 96 -42.28 27.70 -1.86
N LEU A 97 -41.16 28.20 -1.34
CA LEU A 97 -40.54 27.68 -0.11
C LEU A 97 -41.41 27.98 1.12
N GLN A 98 -42.02 29.17 1.20
CA GLN A 98 -42.98 29.54 2.24
C GLN A 98 -44.26 28.69 2.15
N GLN A 99 -44.83 28.51 0.96
CA GLN A 99 -46.02 27.68 0.71
C GLN A 99 -45.79 26.21 1.10
N ALA A 100 -44.61 25.66 0.82
CA ALA A 100 -44.22 24.31 1.24
C ALA A 100 -43.70 24.24 2.70
N HIS A 101 -43.78 25.35 3.45
CA HIS A 101 -43.37 25.49 4.85
C HIS A 101 -41.94 24.99 5.14
N VAL A 102 -41.02 25.25 4.20
CA VAL A 102 -39.64 24.76 4.27
C VAL A 102 -38.91 25.41 5.44
N LYS A 103 -38.36 24.57 6.33
CA LYS A 103 -37.45 24.96 7.40
C LYS A 103 -36.27 24.01 7.40
N ALA A 104 -35.09 24.53 7.08
CA ALA A 104 -33.87 23.75 6.96
C ALA A 104 -32.67 24.51 7.53
N GLU A 105 -31.84 23.79 8.28
CA GLU A 105 -30.60 24.29 8.86
C GLU A 105 -29.41 24.16 7.90
N TYR A 106 -29.53 23.33 6.86
CA TYR A 106 -28.44 22.96 5.97
C TYR A 106 -28.88 23.00 4.50
N LEU A 107 -28.06 23.58 3.63
CA LEU A 107 -28.31 23.65 2.19
C LEU A 107 -27.21 22.90 1.43
N PHE A 108 -27.60 21.94 0.58
CA PHE A 108 -26.70 21.20 -0.30
C PHE A 108 -27.05 21.51 -1.76
N TYR A 109 -26.12 22.11 -2.51
CA TYR A 109 -26.32 22.52 -3.90
C TYR A 109 -25.57 21.61 -4.88
N TYR A 110 -26.34 20.78 -5.60
CA TYR A 110 -25.89 19.92 -6.70
C TYR A 110 -26.65 20.21 -8.01
N ALA A 111 -27.35 21.35 -8.09
CA ALA A 111 -28.13 21.69 -9.28
C ALA A 111 -27.23 22.20 -10.41
N TYR A 112 -27.44 21.64 -11.60
CA TYR A 112 -26.72 21.97 -12.82
C TYR A 112 -27.69 21.93 -14.00
N LEU A 113 -27.49 22.81 -14.97
CA LEU A 113 -28.22 22.85 -16.23
C LEU A 113 -27.26 23.06 -17.39
N GLN A 114 -27.25 22.10 -18.32
CA GLN A 114 -26.49 22.21 -19.57
C GLN A 114 -27.25 23.12 -20.55
N PRO A 115 -26.57 24.06 -21.25
CA PRO A 115 -27.19 24.86 -22.30
C PRO A 115 -27.81 23.99 -23.40
N LYS A 116 -28.93 24.45 -23.98
CA LYS A 116 -29.65 23.74 -25.04
C LYS A 116 -28.92 23.78 -26.40
N THR A 117 -28.03 24.74 -26.60
CA THR A 117 -27.20 24.87 -27.80
C THR A 117 -26.02 23.91 -27.73
N VAL A 118 -25.87 23.07 -28.75
CA VAL A 118 -24.66 22.24 -28.92
C VAL A 118 -23.51 23.16 -29.31
N LEU A 119 -22.68 23.47 -28.34
CA LEU A 119 -21.40 24.17 -28.47
C LEU A 119 -20.29 23.19 -28.12
N ASP A 120 -19.08 23.38 -28.66
CA ASP A 120 -17.91 22.61 -28.22
C ASP A 120 -17.72 22.80 -26.70
N PRO A 121 -17.77 21.73 -25.87
CA PRO A 121 -17.66 21.82 -24.40
C PRO A 121 -16.36 22.44 -23.87
N MET A 122 -15.40 22.73 -24.76
CA MET A 122 -14.08 23.31 -24.49
C MET A 122 -13.96 24.76 -25.00
N SER A 123 -14.99 25.32 -25.65
CA SER A 123 -14.96 26.67 -26.24
C SER A 123 -15.29 27.80 -25.23
N PRO A 124 -14.80 29.04 -25.48
CA PRO A 124 -15.17 30.21 -24.67
C PRO A 124 -16.68 30.50 -24.66
N GLU A 125 -17.37 30.24 -25.77
CA GLU A 125 -18.81 30.43 -25.92
C GLU A 125 -19.59 29.44 -25.06
N ALA A 126 -19.14 28.18 -24.99
CA ALA A 126 -19.71 27.19 -24.08
C ALA A 126 -19.48 27.56 -22.60
N ALA A 127 -18.29 28.03 -22.26
CA ALA A 127 -17.99 28.53 -20.91
C ALA A 127 -18.91 29.71 -20.53
N LYS A 128 -19.09 30.68 -21.43
CA LYS A 128 -20.01 31.82 -21.25
C LYS A 128 -21.46 31.36 -21.08
N ALA A 129 -21.98 30.50 -21.97
CA ALA A 129 -23.34 29.99 -21.88
C ALA A 129 -23.60 29.21 -20.58
N LEU A 130 -22.57 28.50 -20.06
CA LEU A 130 -22.64 27.83 -18.76
C LEU A 130 -22.73 28.82 -17.59
N ILE A 131 -22.01 29.95 -17.63
CA ILE A 131 -22.11 31.04 -16.64
C ILE A 131 -23.51 31.67 -16.67
N GLU A 132 -23.96 32.11 -17.85
CA GLU A 132 -25.27 32.74 -18.06
C GLU A 132 -26.44 31.82 -17.62
N THR A 133 -26.25 30.49 -17.71
CA THR A 133 -27.25 29.52 -17.25
C THR A 133 -27.16 29.23 -15.74
N ASN A 134 -25.97 28.94 -15.21
CA ASN A 134 -25.83 28.30 -13.89
C ASN A 134 -25.50 29.26 -12.73
N ALA A 135 -24.92 30.43 -12.99
CA ALA A 135 -24.66 31.41 -11.93
C ALA A 135 -25.98 32.05 -11.42
N PRO A 136 -26.91 32.51 -12.27
CA PRO A 136 -28.19 33.05 -11.82
C PRO A 136 -29.04 32.03 -11.04
N MET A 137 -29.02 30.75 -11.44
CA MET A 137 -29.77 29.70 -10.72
C MET A 137 -29.36 29.54 -9.25
N PHE A 138 -28.11 29.84 -8.91
CA PHE A 138 -27.65 29.80 -7.52
C PHE A 138 -27.86 31.16 -6.82
N GLN A 139 -27.61 32.27 -7.53
CA GLN A 139 -27.87 33.62 -7.00
C GLN A 139 -29.34 33.81 -6.60
N ASN A 140 -30.28 33.49 -7.50
CA ASN A 140 -31.72 33.57 -7.25
C ASN A 140 -32.14 32.70 -6.05
N LEU A 141 -31.49 31.56 -5.83
CA LEU A 141 -31.75 30.71 -4.67
C LEU A 141 -31.22 31.34 -3.38
N LEU A 142 -30.01 31.91 -3.39
CA LEU A 142 -29.42 32.59 -2.23
C LEU A 142 -30.26 33.81 -1.83
N ASP A 143 -30.66 34.65 -2.78
CA ASP A 143 -31.51 35.82 -2.51
C ASP A 143 -32.94 35.43 -2.06
N ALA A 144 -33.44 34.27 -2.50
CA ALA A 144 -34.72 33.73 -2.05
C ALA A 144 -34.72 33.21 -0.61
N MET A 145 -33.58 32.77 -0.07
CA MET A 145 -33.52 32.16 1.27
C MET A 145 -33.95 33.15 2.38
N PRO A 146 -33.41 34.38 2.49
CA PRO A 146 -33.86 35.37 3.47
C PRO A 146 -35.32 35.78 3.27
N LEU A 147 -35.79 35.91 2.03
CA LEU A 147 -37.20 36.19 1.71
C LEU A 147 -38.13 35.06 2.19
N ALA A 148 -37.68 33.80 2.11
CA ALA A 148 -38.39 32.65 2.65
C ALA A 148 -38.32 32.53 4.19
N GLY A 149 -37.55 33.38 4.87
CA GLY A 149 -37.28 33.27 6.30
C GLY A 149 -36.29 32.14 6.66
N ILE A 150 -35.46 31.72 5.70
CA ILE A 150 -34.49 30.63 5.84
C ILE A 150 -33.08 31.21 5.87
N VAL A 151 -32.31 30.92 6.93
CA VAL A 151 -30.88 31.22 7.01
C VAL A 151 -30.17 29.94 7.47
N PRO A 152 -29.48 29.21 6.58
CA PRO A 152 -28.86 27.94 6.92
C PRO A 152 -27.58 28.14 7.76
N LYS A 153 -27.31 27.21 8.68
CA LYS A 153 -26.03 27.12 9.42
C LYS A 153 -24.87 26.78 8.49
N ARG A 154 -25.11 25.93 7.48
CA ARG A 154 -24.12 25.60 6.44
C ARG A 154 -24.72 25.59 5.03
N ILE A 155 -23.96 26.15 4.09
CA ILE A 155 -24.18 25.97 2.65
C ILE A 155 -23.04 25.12 2.08
N LEU A 156 -23.37 24.00 1.43
CA LEU A 156 -22.43 23.20 0.66
C LEU A 156 -22.67 23.39 -0.83
N LEU A 157 -21.63 23.81 -1.54
CA LEU A 157 -21.59 23.94 -2.99
C LEU A 157 -20.72 22.83 -3.59
N GLN A 158 -21.26 22.03 -4.50
CA GLN A 158 -20.43 21.13 -5.31
C GLN A 158 -19.96 21.86 -6.58
N THR A 159 -18.64 21.99 -6.75
CA THR A 159 -18.02 22.45 -8.01
C THR A 159 -17.38 21.26 -8.73
N GLY A 160 -16.05 21.22 -8.87
CA GLY A 160 -15.34 20.09 -9.47
C GLY A 160 -13.94 20.40 -9.98
N GLY A 161 -13.25 19.40 -10.52
CA GLY A 161 -11.88 19.49 -11.02
C GLY A 161 -11.64 20.57 -12.08
N LYS A 162 -12.68 21.00 -12.83
CA LYS A 162 -12.61 22.17 -13.72
C LYS A 162 -12.26 23.48 -13.00
N ASN A 163 -12.40 23.57 -11.67
CA ASN A 163 -11.91 24.71 -10.86
C ASN A 163 -10.40 24.97 -11.02
N TYR A 164 -9.62 23.91 -11.26
CA TYR A 164 -8.17 23.99 -11.47
C TYR A 164 -7.78 24.30 -12.93
N GLY A 165 -8.76 24.49 -13.82
CA GLY A 165 -8.51 24.73 -15.24
C GLY A 165 -8.06 23.50 -16.04
N MET A 166 -8.22 22.28 -15.53
CA MET A 166 -7.74 21.04 -16.20
C MET A 166 -8.27 20.79 -17.63
N HIS A 167 -9.35 21.47 -18.01
CA HIS A 167 -9.94 21.44 -19.35
C HIS A 167 -9.32 22.46 -20.32
N LEU A 168 -8.47 23.37 -19.81
CA LEU A 168 -7.77 24.42 -20.57
C LEU A 168 -6.35 23.99 -20.98
N GLY A 169 -5.84 22.87 -20.44
CA GLY A 169 -4.48 22.40 -20.66
C GLY A 169 -3.82 21.89 -19.38
N ARG A 170 -2.49 22.03 -19.30
CA ARG A 170 -1.68 21.50 -18.19
C ARG A 170 -1.90 22.27 -16.88
N VAL A 171 -2.07 21.53 -15.79
CA VAL A 171 -2.29 22.04 -14.41
C VAL A 171 -1.16 21.64 -13.47
N ARG A 172 -1.11 22.26 -12.30
CA ARG A 172 -0.29 21.78 -11.18
C ARG A 172 -0.75 20.39 -10.74
N THR A 173 0.19 19.54 -10.34
CA THR A 173 -0.09 18.16 -9.91
C THR A 173 0.80 17.79 -8.72
N PRO A 174 0.26 17.21 -7.63
CA PRO A 174 -1.18 17.00 -7.39
C PRO A 174 -1.91 18.34 -7.18
N MET A 175 -3.14 18.46 -7.71
CA MET A 175 -4.01 19.61 -7.49
C MET A 175 -4.40 19.71 -6.01
N VAL A 176 -4.13 20.85 -5.39
CA VAL A 176 -4.46 21.15 -3.98
C VAL A 176 -5.54 22.22 -3.89
N GLU A 177 -6.34 22.23 -2.83
CA GLU A 177 -7.50 23.13 -2.72
C GLU A 177 -7.14 24.61 -2.65
N SER A 178 -5.87 24.92 -2.36
CA SER A 178 -5.26 26.25 -2.36
C SER A 178 -4.66 26.68 -3.71
N ASP A 179 -4.70 25.85 -4.76
CA ASP A 179 -4.26 26.28 -6.10
C ASP A 179 -5.21 27.37 -6.65
N PRO A 180 -4.66 28.43 -7.27
CA PRO A 180 -5.47 29.57 -7.72
C PRO A 180 -6.38 29.21 -8.89
N GLN A 181 -7.58 29.79 -8.91
CA GLN A 181 -8.50 29.71 -10.04
C GLN A 181 -7.88 30.44 -11.26
N PRO A 182 -7.72 29.79 -12.42
CA PRO A 182 -7.09 30.40 -13.61
C PRO A 182 -8.01 31.36 -14.37
N ARG A 183 -8.65 32.30 -13.64
CA ARG A 183 -9.56 33.34 -14.19
C ARG A 183 -8.90 34.23 -15.27
N HIS A 184 -7.56 34.29 -15.29
CA HIS A 184 -6.77 35.01 -16.29
C HIS A 184 -6.65 34.28 -17.65
N ILE A 185 -7.09 33.02 -17.73
CA ILE A 185 -7.09 32.21 -18.97
C ILE A 185 -8.52 32.03 -19.48
N ALA A 186 -9.41 31.56 -18.62
CA ALA A 186 -10.83 31.41 -18.92
C ALA A 186 -11.67 31.51 -17.64
N ASP A 187 -12.87 32.07 -17.78
CA ASP A 187 -13.87 32.15 -16.73
C ASP A 187 -14.68 30.86 -16.60
N ASN A 188 -15.29 30.63 -15.44
CA ASN A 188 -16.05 29.41 -15.13
C ASN A 188 -17.15 29.72 -14.13
N PHE A 189 -18.36 29.20 -14.35
CA PHE A 189 -19.52 29.42 -13.48
C PHE A 189 -19.29 28.99 -12.02
N TYR A 190 -18.40 28.03 -11.77
CA TYR A 190 -17.94 27.67 -10.43
C TYR A 190 -17.40 28.86 -9.63
N TYR A 191 -16.70 29.79 -10.29
CA TYR A 191 -16.06 30.93 -9.64
C TYR A 191 -17.13 31.92 -9.14
N HIS A 192 -18.09 32.26 -10.00
CA HIS A 192 -19.23 33.10 -9.66
C HIS A 192 -20.11 32.49 -8.56
N GLN A 193 -20.32 31.16 -8.60
CA GLN A 193 -21.05 30.46 -7.55
C GLN A 193 -20.28 30.44 -6.22
N GLU A 194 -18.97 30.21 -6.24
CA GLU A 194 -18.13 30.31 -5.05
C GLU A 194 -18.16 31.73 -4.44
N ASP A 195 -18.12 32.77 -5.26
CA ASP A 195 -18.10 34.17 -4.80
C ASP A 195 -19.46 34.59 -4.22
N ALA A 196 -20.57 34.32 -4.93
CA ALA A 196 -21.93 34.58 -4.46
C ALA A 196 -22.24 33.93 -3.09
N MET A 197 -21.75 32.70 -2.87
CA MET A 197 -21.89 32.00 -1.59
C MET A 197 -21.08 32.67 -0.47
N LYS A 198 -19.86 33.12 -0.76
CA LYS A 198 -19.01 33.83 0.22
C LYS A 198 -19.63 35.17 0.61
N ASP A 199 -20.16 35.91 -0.37
CA ASP A 199 -20.90 37.15 -0.15
C ASP A 199 -22.18 36.93 0.68
N PHE A 200 -22.91 35.84 0.44
CA PHE A 200 -24.05 35.46 1.28
C PHE A 200 -23.63 35.18 2.72
N CYS A 201 -22.57 34.41 2.94
CA CYS A 201 -22.06 34.12 4.29
C CYS A 201 -21.55 35.39 5.00
N ALA A 202 -20.95 36.32 4.26
CA ALA A 202 -20.53 37.62 4.80
C ALA A 202 -21.72 38.51 5.23
N LYS A 203 -22.85 38.46 4.50
CA LYS A 203 -24.10 39.14 4.87
C LYS A 203 -24.80 38.50 6.07
N PHE A 204 -24.65 37.18 6.26
CA PHE A 204 -25.31 36.41 7.31
C PHE A 204 -24.29 35.67 8.19
N PRO A 205 -23.66 36.32 9.20
CA PRO A 205 -22.50 35.78 9.92
C PRO A 205 -22.75 34.52 10.79
N GLY A 206 -24.00 34.05 10.90
CA GLY A 206 -24.33 32.71 11.43
C GLY A 206 -24.27 31.58 10.39
N THR A 207 -24.08 31.93 9.11
CA THR A 207 -23.93 31.02 7.96
C THR A 207 -22.45 30.83 7.66
N ALA A 208 -22.03 29.58 7.47
CA ALA A 208 -20.70 29.25 6.98
C ALA A 208 -20.80 28.32 5.76
N TRP A 209 -19.73 28.17 4.99
CA TRP A 209 -19.75 27.43 3.73
C TRP A 209 -18.85 26.20 3.69
N ASN A 210 -19.12 25.32 2.72
CA ASN A 210 -18.27 24.22 2.29
C ASN A 210 -18.26 24.11 0.77
N ILE A 211 -17.12 23.73 0.20
CA ILE A 211 -17.01 23.44 -1.24
C ILE A 211 -16.47 22.03 -1.42
N VAL A 212 -17.13 21.24 -2.26
CA VAL A 212 -16.68 19.88 -2.60
C VAL A 212 -16.33 19.81 -4.09
N ARG A 213 -15.10 19.37 -4.39
CA ARG A 213 -14.52 19.35 -5.74
C ARG A 213 -14.34 17.90 -6.23
N PRO A 214 -15.36 17.27 -6.85
CA PRO A 214 -15.23 15.97 -7.50
C PRO A 214 -14.56 16.06 -8.89
N PHE A 215 -14.11 14.90 -9.36
CA PHE A 215 -13.44 14.66 -10.63
C PHE A 215 -14.34 13.79 -11.52
N GLY A 216 -13.85 12.76 -12.20
CA GLY A 216 -14.69 11.88 -13.03
C GLY A 216 -15.71 11.10 -12.19
N VAL A 217 -16.99 11.50 -12.24
CA VAL A 217 -18.02 11.00 -11.31
C VAL A 217 -18.50 9.59 -11.68
N ILE A 218 -18.53 8.69 -10.69
CA ILE A 218 -19.16 7.36 -10.80
C ILE A 218 -20.50 7.40 -10.06
N GLY A 219 -21.60 7.00 -10.70
CA GLY A 219 -22.92 6.94 -10.06
C GLY A 219 -24.08 6.81 -11.03
N ALA A 220 -25.07 5.98 -10.70
CA ALA A 220 -26.27 5.83 -11.52
C ALA A 220 -27.28 6.94 -11.21
N SER A 221 -27.92 7.50 -12.24
CA SER A 221 -29.02 8.46 -12.11
C SER A 221 -29.93 8.35 -13.35
N PRO A 222 -31.26 8.45 -13.19
CA PRO A 222 -32.21 8.29 -14.28
C PRO A 222 -32.14 9.42 -15.33
N ASN A 223 -31.59 10.59 -14.96
CA ASN A 223 -31.70 11.83 -15.73
C ASN A 223 -30.34 12.55 -15.88
N SER A 224 -29.24 11.79 -15.94
CA SER A 224 -27.88 12.36 -16.02
C SER A 224 -27.20 11.98 -17.34
N PRO A 225 -27.24 12.86 -18.37
CA PRO A 225 -26.64 12.55 -19.68
C PRO A 225 -25.10 12.44 -19.62
N LEU A 226 -24.47 13.19 -18.72
CA LEU A 226 -23.02 13.18 -18.50
C LEU A 226 -22.59 11.98 -17.62
N ASN A 227 -22.78 10.76 -18.12
CA ASN A 227 -22.24 9.53 -17.49
C ASN A 227 -21.27 8.80 -18.43
N MET A 228 -20.00 9.19 -18.29
CA MET A 228 -18.82 8.64 -18.97
C MET A 228 -18.76 7.10 -18.98
N PHE A 229 -19.01 6.46 -17.83
CA PHE A 229 -18.91 4.99 -17.70
C PHE A 229 -20.07 4.24 -18.36
N VAL A 230 -21.26 4.84 -18.48
CA VAL A 230 -22.41 4.22 -19.17
C VAL A 230 -22.16 4.10 -20.67
N SER A 231 -21.47 5.05 -21.31
CA SER A 231 -21.12 4.96 -22.74
C SER A 231 -20.24 3.74 -23.06
N PHE A 232 -19.26 3.44 -22.18
CA PHE A 232 -18.42 2.24 -22.29
C PHE A 232 -19.20 0.94 -22.05
N ALA A 233 -20.22 0.94 -21.18
CA ALA A 233 -21.11 -0.20 -21.00
C ALA A 233 -21.97 -0.46 -22.24
N ILE A 234 -22.53 0.59 -22.87
CA ILE A 234 -23.31 0.47 -24.12
C ILE A 234 -22.41 -0.09 -25.24
N TYR A 235 -21.18 0.44 -25.35
CA TYR A 235 -20.15 -0.08 -26.26
C TYR A 235 -19.92 -1.58 -26.04
N ALA A 236 -19.65 -2.00 -24.80
CA ALA A 236 -19.37 -3.39 -24.48
C ALA A 236 -20.57 -4.34 -24.69
N VAL A 237 -21.78 -3.90 -24.33
CA VAL A 237 -23.03 -4.62 -24.60
C VAL A 237 -23.19 -4.89 -26.10
N VAL A 238 -23.01 -3.88 -26.96
CA VAL A 238 -23.20 -4.04 -28.40
C VAL A 238 -22.07 -4.88 -29.02
N GLN A 239 -20.80 -4.64 -28.66
CA GLN A 239 -19.68 -5.45 -29.15
C GLN A 239 -19.81 -6.94 -28.75
N ALA A 240 -20.29 -7.24 -27.54
CA ALA A 240 -20.58 -8.61 -27.11
C ALA A 240 -21.64 -9.29 -28.00
N HIS A 241 -22.75 -8.61 -28.34
CA HIS A 241 -23.79 -9.18 -29.20
C HIS A 241 -23.40 -9.24 -30.69
N LYS A 242 -22.49 -8.37 -31.15
CA LYS A 242 -21.85 -8.47 -32.48
C LYS A 242 -20.75 -9.54 -32.55
N GLY A 243 -20.33 -10.12 -31.41
CA GLY A 243 -19.20 -11.04 -31.36
C GLY A 243 -17.88 -10.38 -31.77
N GLN A 244 -17.70 -9.10 -31.43
CA GLN A 244 -16.53 -8.26 -31.75
C GLN A 244 -15.76 -7.94 -30.45
N PRO A 245 -14.42 -7.73 -30.49
CA PRO A 245 -13.66 -7.35 -29.31
C PRO A 245 -13.98 -5.91 -28.89
N LEU A 246 -13.59 -5.53 -27.67
CA LEU A 246 -13.47 -4.13 -27.28
C LEU A 246 -12.17 -3.58 -27.88
N GLU A 247 -12.22 -2.49 -28.63
CA GLU A 247 -11.01 -1.79 -29.10
C GLU A 247 -10.81 -0.53 -28.27
N PHE A 248 -9.62 -0.36 -27.68
CA PHE A 248 -9.28 0.85 -26.97
C PHE A 248 -9.00 1.99 -27.97
N GLY A 249 -9.71 3.10 -27.82
CA GLY A 249 -9.66 4.22 -28.78
C GLY A 249 -8.50 5.20 -28.58
N GLY A 250 -7.84 5.18 -27.42
CA GLY A 250 -6.74 6.08 -27.06
C GLY A 250 -5.35 5.55 -27.39
N ASP A 251 -4.32 6.24 -26.91
CA ASP A 251 -2.91 5.87 -27.07
C ASP A 251 -2.37 5.09 -25.85
N LEU A 252 -1.06 4.75 -25.87
CA LEU A 252 -0.44 4.06 -24.75
C LEU A 252 -0.37 4.92 -23.47
N THR A 253 -0.26 6.24 -23.61
CA THR A 253 -0.30 7.17 -22.46
C THR A 253 -1.64 7.05 -21.74
N ALA A 254 -2.76 7.19 -22.47
CA ALA A 254 -4.09 7.01 -21.91
C ALA A 254 -4.32 5.60 -21.35
N TRP A 255 -3.89 4.55 -22.06
CA TRP A 255 -4.10 3.15 -21.64
C TRP A 255 -3.50 2.80 -20.27
N GLN A 256 -2.36 3.41 -19.92
CA GLN A 256 -1.67 3.20 -18.64
C GLN A 256 -1.82 4.39 -17.68
N PHE A 257 -2.63 5.40 -18.01
CA PHE A 257 -2.86 6.54 -17.14
C PHE A 257 -3.71 6.12 -15.92
N GLU A 258 -3.19 6.38 -14.72
CA GLU A 258 -3.89 6.18 -13.46
C GLU A 258 -4.89 7.33 -13.20
N ALA A 259 -6.11 7.16 -13.70
CA ALA A 259 -7.18 8.13 -13.52
C ALA A 259 -7.70 8.14 -12.06
N MET A 260 -8.11 9.33 -11.61
CA MET A 260 -8.81 9.51 -10.33
C MET A 260 -10.29 9.79 -10.58
N HIS A 261 -11.14 9.07 -9.85
CA HIS A 261 -12.59 9.14 -9.94
C HIS A 261 -13.22 9.53 -8.60
N SER A 262 -14.49 9.91 -8.68
CA SER A 262 -15.26 10.43 -7.54
C SER A 262 -16.64 9.77 -7.51
N THR A 263 -16.76 8.70 -6.77
CA THR A 263 -18.02 8.02 -6.56
C THR A 263 -19.01 8.97 -5.88
N ALA A 264 -20.17 9.17 -6.51
CA ALA A 264 -21.16 10.16 -6.11
C ALA A 264 -21.68 9.90 -4.68
N ARG A 265 -21.79 8.62 -4.26
CA ARG A 265 -22.18 8.23 -2.90
C ARG A 265 -21.10 8.54 -1.86
N LEU A 266 -19.82 8.35 -2.18
CA LEU A 266 -18.71 8.73 -1.31
C LEU A 266 -18.58 10.25 -1.20
N THR A 267 -18.74 10.97 -2.31
CA THR A 267 -18.88 12.43 -2.35
C THR A 267 -20.05 12.89 -1.46
N GLY A 268 -21.17 12.15 -1.44
CA GLY A 268 -22.29 12.37 -0.52
C GLY A 268 -21.93 12.24 0.96
N TYR A 269 -21.18 11.22 1.37
CA TYR A 269 -20.71 11.09 2.76
C TYR A 269 -19.69 12.17 3.14
N LEU A 270 -18.79 12.55 2.22
CA LEU A 270 -17.87 13.67 2.40
C LEU A 270 -18.63 14.98 2.62
N SER A 271 -19.71 15.18 1.85
CA SER A 271 -20.59 16.34 2.00
C SER A 271 -21.35 16.34 3.33
N GLU A 272 -21.91 15.21 3.79
CA GLU A 272 -22.52 15.12 5.14
C GLU A 272 -21.49 15.48 6.21
N TRP A 273 -20.30 14.88 6.15
CA TRP A 273 -19.26 15.08 7.14
C TRP A 273 -18.73 16.52 7.18
N ALA A 274 -18.40 17.12 6.04
CA ALA A 274 -17.84 18.47 5.98
C ALA A 274 -18.85 19.52 6.49
N VAL A 275 -20.14 19.30 6.24
CA VAL A 275 -21.21 20.17 6.72
C VAL A 275 -21.37 20.11 8.24
N LEU A 276 -21.32 18.91 8.83
CA LEU A 276 -21.60 18.68 10.25
C LEU A 276 -20.38 18.83 11.17
N GLU A 277 -19.16 18.62 10.67
CA GLU A 277 -17.94 18.78 11.47
C GLU A 277 -17.65 20.29 11.69
N PRO A 278 -17.54 20.79 12.93
CA PRO A 278 -17.37 22.22 13.20
C PRO A 278 -16.11 22.81 12.55
N ASP A 279 -14.97 22.11 12.69
CA ASP A 279 -13.65 22.50 12.16
C ASP A 279 -13.61 22.62 10.64
N CYS A 280 -14.56 22.04 9.91
CA CYS A 280 -14.68 22.15 8.46
C CYS A 280 -15.37 23.45 8.01
N ALA A 281 -15.59 24.42 8.91
CA ALA A 281 -16.23 25.69 8.57
C ALA A 281 -15.43 26.53 7.56
N ASN A 282 -16.10 26.99 6.50
CA ASN A 282 -15.53 27.83 5.44
C ASN A 282 -14.36 27.16 4.70
N GLU A 283 -14.49 25.85 4.44
CA GLU A 283 -13.44 25.04 3.82
C GLU A 283 -13.85 24.30 2.54
N ALA A 284 -12.91 24.31 1.58
CA ALA A 284 -12.98 23.58 0.31
C ALA A 284 -12.19 22.27 0.37
N PHE A 285 -12.74 21.17 -0.16
CA PHE A 285 -12.15 19.84 -0.14
C PHE A 285 -12.19 19.16 -1.53
N ASN A 286 -11.11 18.49 -1.90
CA ASN A 286 -11.07 17.55 -3.01
C ASN A 286 -11.83 16.26 -2.64
N ALA A 287 -12.58 15.73 -3.60
CA ALA A 287 -13.31 14.47 -3.48
C ALA A 287 -12.82 13.47 -4.54
N VAL A 288 -12.04 12.46 -4.15
CA VAL A 288 -11.67 11.31 -5.00
C VAL A 288 -11.67 10.04 -4.17
N ASP A 289 -11.85 8.89 -4.82
CA ASP A 289 -12.21 7.62 -4.16
C ASP A 289 -11.13 6.99 -3.27
N GLY A 290 -9.90 7.50 -3.32
CA GLY A 290 -8.78 7.08 -2.47
C GLY A 290 -7.86 6.04 -3.11
N ALA A 291 -8.26 5.47 -4.25
CA ALA A 291 -7.46 4.65 -5.16
C ALA A 291 -7.56 5.18 -6.60
N THR A 292 -6.67 4.74 -7.48
CA THR A 292 -6.63 5.08 -8.91
C THR A 292 -7.18 3.93 -9.77
N LEU A 293 -7.66 4.26 -10.98
CA LEU A 293 -8.12 3.30 -11.98
C LEU A 293 -7.37 3.52 -13.30
N SER A 294 -6.69 2.49 -13.80
CA SER A 294 -6.08 2.49 -15.12
C SER A 294 -7.04 1.91 -16.18
N TRP A 295 -6.96 2.43 -17.40
CA TRP A 295 -7.88 2.06 -18.48
C TRP A 295 -7.73 0.61 -18.93
N ASP A 296 -6.55 0.00 -18.80
CA ASP A 296 -6.32 -1.42 -19.06
C ASP A 296 -7.13 -2.34 -18.12
N ARG A 297 -7.13 -2.05 -16.82
CA ARG A 297 -7.92 -2.76 -15.80
C ARG A 297 -9.41 -2.58 -16.04
N PHE A 298 -9.84 -1.35 -16.32
CA PHE A 298 -11.24 -1.07 -16.61
C PHE A 298 -11.73 -1.82 -17.86
N PHE A 299 -11.00 -1.74 -18.99
CA PHE A 299 -11.41 -2.44 -20.21
C PHE A 299 -11.38 -3.98 -20.07
N GLY A 300 -10.42 -4.52 -19.31
CA GLY A 300 -10.37 -5.95 -18.98
C GLY A 300 -11.61 -6.41 -18.22
N ALA A 301 -11.99 -5.68 -17.17
CA ALA A 301 -13.21 -5.94 -16.39
C ALA A 301 -14.49 -5.73 -17.23
N LEU A 302 -14.53 -4.68 -18.05
CA LEU A 302 -15.62 -4.36 -18.98
C LEU A 302 -15.90 -5.52 -19.96
N ALA A 303 -14.85 -6.14 -20.50
CA ALA A 303 -14.96 -7.33 -21.34
C ALA A 303 -15.49 -8.56 -20.56
N GLN A 304 -15.02 -8.76 -19.32
CA GLN A 304 -15.47 -9.85 -18.44
C GLN A 304 -16.96 -9.70 -18.05
N TRP A 305 -17.37 -8.50 -17.63
CA TRP A 305 -18.71 -8.20 -17.13
C TRP A 305 -19.82 -8.42 -18.16
N TRP A 306 -19.57 -8.11 -19.43
CA TRP A 306 -20.53 -8.36 -20.52
C TRP A 306 -20.23 -9.58 -21.39
N GLY A 307 -19.16 -10.33 -21.10
CA GLY A 307 -18.87 -11.60 -21.76
C GLY A 307 -18.37 -11.43 -23.20
N VAL A 308 -17.54 -10.41 -23.44
CA VAL A 308 -16.96 -10.12 -24.76
C VAL A 308 -15.92 -11.19 -25.09
N SER A 309 -16.35 -12.24 -25.82
CA SER A 309 -15.58 -13.47 -26.05
C SER A 309 -14.26 -13.31 -26.81
N LYS A 310 -14.07 -12.18 -27.51
CA LYS A 310 -12.81 -11.81 -28.18
C LYS A 310 -11.89 -10.92 -27.34
N GLY A 311 -12.26 -10.65 -26.08
CA GLY A 311 -11.47 -9.83 -25.16
C GLY A 311 -11.30 -8.38 -25.60
N VAL A 312 -10.14 -7.81 -25.28
CA VAL A 312 -9.78 -6.42 -25.54
C VAL A 312 -8.58 -6.33 -26.48
N LEU A 313 -8.66 -5.44 -27.46
CA LEU A 313 -7.53 -4.92 -28.21
C LEU A 313 -7.07 -3.61 -27.54
N GLY A 314 -5.88 -3.64 -26.95
CA GLY A 314 -5.23 -2.45 -26.38
C GLY A 314 -4.80 -1.41 -27.44
N PRO A 315 -4.12 -0.33 -27.02
CA PRO A 315 -3.64 0.70 -27.93
C PRO A 315 -2.72 0.12 -29.01
N ARG A 316 -2.88 0.59 -30.25
CA ARG A 316 -1.95 0.26 -31.33
C ARG A 316 -0.67 1.09 -31.23
N MET A 317 0.45 0.52 -31.65
CA MET A 317 1.77 1.13 -31.58
C MET A 317 2.10 1.82 -32.91
N GLY A 318 2.33 3.14 -32.86
CA GLY A 318 2.65 3.99 -34.02
C GLY A 318 1.86 5.30 -33.98
N ASP A 319 2.55 6.44 -33.97
CA ASP A 319 1.92 7.79 -33.96
C ASP A 319 1.05 8.05 -35.19
N ASP A 320 1.26 7.32 -36.28
CA ASP A 320 0.50 7.37 -37.52
C ASP A 320 -0.92 6.77 -37.41
N GLN A 321 -1.22 6.04 -36.32
CA GLN A 321 -2.49 5.33 -36.15
C GLN A 321 -3.54 6.08 -35.32
N HIS A 322 -3.20 7.26 -34.77
CA HIS A 322 -4.09 8.12 -33.98
C HIS A 322 -4.45 9.40 -34.74
N SER A 323 -5.25 9.25 -35.80
CA SER A 323 -5.63 10.34 -36.72
C SER A 323 -6.46 11.48 -36.10
N LYS A 324 -6.86 11.39 -34.83
CA LYS A 324 -7.68 12.38 -34.12
C LYS A 324 -6.95 12.91 -32.89
N VAL A 325 -6.13 13.95 -33.08
CA VAL A 325 -5.47 14.66 -31.99
C VAL A 325 -6.32 15.86 -31.57
N MET A 326 -6.57 15.99 -30.27
CA MET A 326 -7.16 17.19 -29.65
C MET A 326 -6.11 17.78 -28.71
N SER A 327 -5.71 19.03 -28.96
CA SER A 327 -4.65 19.71 -28.20
C SER A 327 -5.23 20.88 -27.41
N LEU A 328 -4.95 20.91 -26.10
CA LEU A 328 -5.49 21.88 -25.15
C LEU A 328 -4.39 22.78 -24.59
N GLY A 329 -4.63 24.08 -24.59
CA GLY A 329 -3.68 25.08 -24.09
C GLY A 329 -2.42 25.19 -24.95
N GLY A 330 -1.30 25.46 -24.28
CA GLY A 330 -0.01 25.78 -24.89
C GLY A 330 0.55 27.09 -24.34
N ASP A 331 1.82 27.07 -23.95
CA ASP A 331 2.56 28.22 -23.42
C ASP A 331 1.80 28.93 -22.29
N SER A 332 1.61 30.25 -22.38
CA SER A 332 0.88 31.07 -21.41
C SER A 332 -0.64 30.80 -21.36
N LYS A 333 -1.19 29.95 -22.25
CA LYS A 333 -2.60 29.54 -22.24
C LYS A 333 -2.85 28.26 -21.44
N ASN A 334 -1.79 27.57 -20.98
CA ASN A 334 -1.91 26.51 -19.97
C ASN A 334 -2.10 27.11 -18.57
N PRO A 335 -2.91 26.52 -17.68
CA PRO A 335 -2.95 26.88 -16.25
C PRO A 335 -1.60 26.84 -15.49
N LEU A 336 -0.59 26.13 -16.01
CA LEU A 336 0.80 26.22 -15.52
C LEU A 336 1.50 27.54 -15.88
N GLY A 337 1.04 28.26 -16.90
CA GLY A 337 1.67 29.44 -17.49
C GLY A 337 2.84 29.15 -18.46
N TYR A 338 3.17 27.88 -18.69
CA TYR A 338 4.25 27.44 -19.57
C TYR A 338 4.03 26.01 -20.11
N GLY A 339 4.90 25.61 -21.04
CA GLY A 339 5.01 24.23 -21.54
C GLY A 339 4.11 23.92 -22.73
N PRO A 340 4.32 22.78 -23.40
CA PRO A 340 3.58 22.41 -24.61
C PRO A 340 2.08 22.19 -24.31
N PRO A 341 1.21 22.21 -25.33
CA PRO A 341 -0.19 21.79 -25.20
C PRO A 341 -0.32 20.41 -24.55
N GLN A 342 -1.47 20.15 -23.91
CA GLN A 342 -1.87 18.81 -23.50
C GLN A 342 -2.61 18.14 -24.65
N GLU A 343 -2.05 17.07 -25.22
CA GLU A 343 -2.68 16.33 -26.32
C GLU A 343 -3.49 15.13 -25.79
N MET A 344 -4.64 14.89 -26.42
CA MET A 344 -5.41 13.66 -26.34
C MET A 344 -5.46 13.03 -27.74
N LYS A 345 -4.71 11.94 -27.93
CA LYS A 345 -4.62 11.18 -29.17
C LYS A 345 -5.69 10.08 -29.20
N ARG A 346 -6.50 10.05 -30.26
CA ARG A 346 -7.56 9.05 -30.48
C ARG A 346 -7.48 8.47 -31.90
N ARG A 347 -7.95 7.23 -32.06
CA ARG A 347 -8.14 6.59 -33.37
C ARG A 347 -9.60 6.63 -33.85
N PHE A 348 -10.55 6.55 -32.93
CA PHE A 348 -11.99 6.76 -33.18
C PHE A 348 -12.63 7.35 -31.91
N THR A 349 -13.79 7.99 -32.04
CA THR A 349 -14.62 8.41 -30.89
C THR A 349 -15.78 7.45 -30.66
N LEU A 350 -16.29 7.33 -29.44
CA LEU A 350 -17.51 6.56 -29.17
C LEU A 350 -18.71 7.16 -29.91
N ARG A 351 -18.71 8.48 -30.13
CA ARG A 351 -19.71 9.20 -30.91
C ARG A 351 -19.80 8.75 -32.37
N GLU A 352 -18.67 8.53 -33.04
CA GLU A 352 -18.62 7.98 -34.40
C GLU A 352 -19.02 6.50 -34.43
N TRP A 353 -18.57 5.72 -33.43
CA TRP A 353 -19.01 4.32 -33.31
C TRP A 353 -20.53 4.21 -33.11
N ALA A 354 -21.15 5.13 -32.37
CA ALA A 354 -22.60 5.16 -32.18
C ALA A 354 -23.39 5.59 -33.43
N GLU A 355 -22.70 6.15 -34.44
CA GLU A 355 -23.29 6.61 -35.69
C GLU A 355 -23.56 5.47 -36.68
N ASP A 356 -22.85 4.34 -36.55
CA ASP A 356 -23.05 3.09 -37.30
C ASP A 356 -24.43 2.47 -37.03
N GLU A 357 -25.24 2.38 -38.08
CA GLU A 357 -26.57 1.77 -38.06
C GLU A 357 -26.57 0.32 -37.54
N ALA A 358 -25.49 -0.45 -37.72
CA ALA A 358 -25.40 -1.80 -37.18
C ALA A 358 -25.38 -1.80 -35.64
N ASN A 359 -24.91 -0.73 -34.99
CA ASN A 359 -24.91 -0.59 -33.53
C ASN A 359 -26.31 -0.18 -33.03
N LYS A 360 -26.93 0.81 -33.67
CA LYS A 360 -28.32 1.25 -33.39
C LYS A 360 -29.31 0.08 -33.51
N ASN A 361 -29.25 -0.66 -34.62
CA ASN A 361 -30.09 -1.82 -34.87
C ASN A 361 -29.72 -3.05 -34.00
N THR A 362 -28.55 -3.06 -33.35
CA THR A 362 -28.24 -4.07 -32.31
C THR A 362 -28.85 -3.68 -30.97
N TRP A 363 -28.90 -2.39 -30.61
CA TRP A 363 -29.59 -1.96 -29.39
C TRP A 363 -31.11 -2.09 -29.47
N LYS A 364 -31.74 -1.80 -30.61
CA LYS A 364 -33.20 -1.99 -30.79
C LYS A 364 -33.62 -3.44 -30.55
N ARG A 365 -32.91 -4.40 -31.17
CA ARG A 365 -33.08 -5.85 -30.93
C ARG A 365 -32.81 -6.27 -29.48
N LEU A 366 -31.94 -5.56 -28.75
CA LEU A 366 -31.72 -5.79 -27.32
C LEU A 366 -32.87 -5.29 -26.45
N MET A 367 -33.49 -4.16 -26.79
CA MET A 367 -34.69 -3.67 -26.11
C MET A 367 -35.88 -4.60 -26.38
N GLU A 368 -36.12 -4.98 -27.64
CA GLU A 368 -37.14 -5.96 -28.06
C GLU A 368 -37.01 -7.29 -27.30
N SER A 369 -35.80 -7.83 -27.19
CA SER A 369 -35.53 -9.10 -26.47
C SER A 369 -35.38 -8.97 -24.95
N SER A 370 -35.49 -7.76 -24.39
CA SER A 370 -35.40 -7.53 -22.94
C SER A 370 -36.69 -7.82 -22.17
N ALA A 371 -37.81 -8.07 -22.86
CA ALA A 371 -39.15 -8.20 -22.28
C ALA A 371 -39.58 -7.01 -21.38
N GLY A 372 -39.02 -5.82 -21.64
CA GLY A 372 -39.30 -4.59 -20.88
C GLY A 372 -38.29 -4.28 -19.77
N GLU A 373 -37.24 -5.10 -19.57
CA GLU A 373 -36.16 -4.77 -18.62
C GLU A 373 -35.27 -3.60 -19.08
N LEU A 374 -35.21 -3.34 -20.38
CA LEU A 374 -34.38 -2.27 -20.97
C LEU A 374 -35.30 -1.19 -21.56
N THR A 375 -35.54 -0.13 -20.80
CA THR A 375 -36.56 0.90 -21.09
C THR A 375 -36.00 2.16 -21.75
N TRP A 376 -34.67 2.31 -21.83
CA TRP A 376 -34.01 3.49 -22.37
C TRP A 376 -33.23 3.19 -23.67
N ASN A 377 -33.32 4.11 -24.64
CA ASN A 377 -32.59 4.02 -25.90
C ASN A 377 -31.58 5.17 -26.06
N PRO A 378 -30.29 4.94 -25.76
CA PRO A 378 -29.24 5.97 -25.88
C PRO A 378 -28.98 6.41 -27.33
N PHE A 379 -29.50 5.69 -28.33
CA PHE A 379 -29.33 6.01 -29.75
C PHE A 379 -30.43 6.91 -30.34
N GLU A 380 -31.47 7.21 -29.56
CA GLU A 380 -32.52 8.20 -29.92
C GLU A 380 -32.37 9.52 -29.13
N GLU A 381 -31.41 9.56 -28.19
CA GLU A 381 -30.98 10.74 -27.44
C GLU A 381 -29.97 11.59 -28.22
N ASN A 382 -29.53 12.72 -27.66
CA ASN A 382 -28.39 13.47 -28.18
C ASN A 382 -27.10 12.63 -28.05
N LEU A 383 -26.63 12.08 -29.18
CA LEU A 383 -25.46 11.20 -29.25
C LEU A 383 -24.16 11.85 -28.76
N ASP A 384 -23.96 13.16 -28.98
CA ASP A 384 -22.77 13.90 -28.53
C ASP A 384 -22.71 14.00 -27.00
N SER A 385 -23.88 14.04 -26.35
CA SER A 385 -24.00 14.02 -24.90
C SER A 385 -23.70 12.63 -24.33
N ILE A 386 -24.37 11.59 -24.87
CA ILE A 386 -24.30 10.22 -24.33
C ILE A 386 -22.97 9.51 -24.67
N PHE A 387 -22.45 9.65 -25.89
CA PHE A 387 -21.26 8.94 -26.35
C PHE A 387 -19.98 9.79 -26.28
N SER A 388 -19.87 10.57 -25.21
CA SER A 388 -18.73 11.44 -24.88
C SER A 388 -17.64 10.77 -24.02
N GLY A 389 -17.76 9.48 -23.70
CA GLY A 389 -16.86 8.79 -22.76
C GLY A 389 -15.38 8.78 -23.15
N ASP A 390 -15.02 8.86 -24.43
CA ASP A 390 -13.62 8.89 -24.87
C ASP A 390 -12.89 10.21 -24.60
N PHE A 391 -13.58 11.28 -24.17
CA PHE A 391 -12.93 12.45 -23.58
C PHE A 391 -12.18 12.11 -22.28
N ALA A 392 -12.48 10.98 -21.64
CA ALA A 392 -11.84 10.52 -20.42
C ALA A 392 -10.40 10.00 -20.61
N TYR A 393 -9.97 9.79 -21.86
CA TYR A 393 -8.58 9.45 -22.19
C TYR A 393 -7.61 10.64 -21.98
N LEU A 394 -8.15 11.86 -21.81
CA LEU A 394 -7.37 13.04 -21.48
C LEU A 394 -6.70 12.88 -20.11
N SER A 395 -5.38 12.64 -20.14
CA SER A 395 -4.58 12.40 -18.95
C SER A 395 -4.34 13.69 -18.16
N PHE A 396 -5.24 14.00 -17.23
CA PHE A 396 -5.15 15.15 -16.33
C PHE A 396 -4.06 14.98 -15.24
N GLY A 397 -3.88 15.98 -14.37
CA GLY A 397 -3.11 15.80 -13.13
C GLY A 397 -3.82 14.93 -12.10
N THR A 398 -3.11 14.53 -11.04
CA THR A 398 -3.72 13.86 -9.86
C THR A 398 -4.28 14.89 -8.87
N ALA A 399 -5.18 14.48 -7.98
CA ALA A 399 -5.75 15.31 -6.93
C ALA A 399 -5.22 14.92 -5.54
N SER A 400 -5.01 15.91 -4.67
CA SER A 400 -4.56 15.65 -3.29
C SER A 400 -5.73 15.44 -2.33
N LEU A 401 -5.75 14.32 -1.61
CA LEU A 401 -6.62 14.10 -0.44
C LEU A 401 -5.98 14.56 0.89
N ALA A 402 -4.79 15.18 0.85
CA ALA A 402 -4.02 15.47 2.06
C ALA A 402 -4.76 16.41 3.03
N LYS A 403 -5.56 17.36 2.52
CA LYS A 403 -6.40 18.23 3.34
C LYS A 403 -7.58 17.46 3.94
N THR A 404 -8.39 16.83 3.10
CA THR A 404 -9.54 15.98 3.47
C THR A 404 -9.19 14.98 4.59
N ARG A 405 -8.08 14.25 4.46
CA ARG A 405 -7.61 13.29 5.49
C ARG A 405 -7.11 13.96 6.77
N ARG A 406 -6.44 15.12 6.68
CA ARG A 406 -5.94 15.87 7.85
C ARG A 406 -7.05 16.45 8.73
N PHE A 407 -8.20 16.80 8.15
CA PHE A 407 -9.35 17.30 8.91
C PHE A 407 -10.11 16.17 9.62
N GLY A 408 -10.14 14.97 9.02
CA GLY A 408 -10.62 13.73 9.66
C GLY A 408 -11.26 12.70 8.70
N PHE A 409 -11.58 13.07 7.45
CA PHE A 409 -12.27 12.18 6.53
C PHE A 409 -11.33 11.15 5.91
N ASN A 410 -11.50 9.89 6.30
CA ASN A 410 -10.70 8.75 5.83
C ASN A 410 -11.50 7.75 4.98
N GLY A 411 -12.71 8.14 4.54
CA GLY A 411 -13.58 7.31 3.71
C GLY A 411 -12.98 7.03 2.33
N PHE A 412 -13.12 5.78 1.87
CA PHE A 412 -12.63 5.35 0.55
C PHE A 412 -13.52 4.25 -0.06
N VAL A 413 -13.33 4.01 -1.36
CA VAL A 413 -13.93 2.89 -2.11
C VAL A 413 -12.99 2.46 -3.24
N ASP A 414 -13.08 1.21 -3.69
CA ASP A 414 -12.41 0.81 -4.93
C ASP A 414 -13.21 1.36 -6.13
N PRO A 415 -12.60 2.11 -7.06
CA PRO A 415 -13.32 2.72 -8.19
C PRO A 415 -13.83 1.68 -9.20
N LEU A 416 -13.19 0.51 -9.32
CA LEU A 416 -13.65 -0.57 -10.20
C LEU A 416 -14.84 -1.32 -9.60
N GLU A 417 -14.84 -1.58 -8.29
CA GLU A 417 -16.02 -2.11 -7.58
C GLU A 417 -17.19 -1.13 -7.65
N SER A 418 -16.92 0.17 -7.47
CA SER A 418 -17.91 1.24 -7.58
C SER A 418 -18.55 1.33 -8.97
N VAL A 419 -17.74 1.22 -10.04
CA VAL A 419 -18.25 1.16 -11.43
C VAL A 419 -19.11 -0.11 -11.65
N HIS A 420 -18.74 -1.25 -11.06
CA HIS A 420 -19.56 -2.46 -11.12
C HIS A 420 -20.90 -2.31 -10.37
N GLU A 421 -20.91 -1.72 -9.17
CA GLU A 421 -22.15 -1.39 -8.45
C GLU A 421 -23.00 -0.41 -9.26
N MET A 422 -22.40 0.65 -9.81
CA MET A 422 -23.07 1.60 -10.71
C MET A 422 -23.78 0.91 -11.87
N TYR A 423 -23.16 -0.10 -12.49
CA TYR A 423 -23.79 -0.86 -13.58
C TYR A 423 -24.96 -1.74 -13.13
N LEU A 424 -24.93 -2.27 -11.91
CA LEU A 424 -26.10 -2.94 -11.30
C LEU A 424 -27.23 -1.94 -10.99
N GLU A 425 -26.91 -0.73 -10.57
CA GLU A 425 -27.90 0.33 -10.36
C GLU A 425 -28.52 0.81 -11.69
N CYS A 426 -27.71 0.96 -12.74
CA CYS A 426 -28.20 1.27 -14.09
C CYS A 426 -29.08 0.15 -14.68
N GLN A 427 -28.86 -1.12 -14.34
CA GLN A 427 -29.80 -2.20 -14.66
C GLN A 427 -31.15 -2.00 -13.95
N LYS A 428 -31.13 -1.67 -12.65
CA LYS A 428 -32.34 -1.42 -11.87
C LYS A 428 -33.12 -0.16 -12.33
N LEU A 429 -32.44 0.79 -12.97
CA LEU A 429 -33.03 1.95 -13.63
C LEU A 429 -33.51 1.68 -15.09
N GLY A 430 -33.35 0.46 -15.62
CA GLY A 430 -33.73 0.12 -16.99
C GLY A 430 -32.82 0.71 -18.08
N MET A 431 -31.62 1.17 -17.71
CA MET A 431 -30.65 1.83 -18.60
C MET A 431 -29.67 0.86 -19.27
N LEU A 432 -29.36 -0.26 -18.63
CA LEU A 432 -28.42 -1.28 -19.10
C LEU A 432 -29.00 -2.69 -18.91
N PRO A 433 -28.75 -3.65 -19.83
CA PRO A 433 -29.19 -5.02 -19.66
C PRO A 433 -28.28 -5.79 -18.68
N ARG A 434 -28.83 -6.85 -18.06
CA ARG A 434 -28.12 -7.75 -17.12
C ARG A 434 -26.74 -8.17 -17.63
N MET A 435 -25.74 -8.22 -16.75
CA MET A 435 -24.36 -8.65 -17.02
C MET A 435 -24.24 -10.17 -17.20
N ALA A 436 -23.15 -10.63 -17.83
CA ALA A 436 -22.99 -12.00 -18.31
C ALA A 436 -23.06 -13.05 -17.18
N ALA A 437 -22.43 -12.79 -16.02
CA ALA A 437 -22.47 -13.69 -14.86
C ALA A 437 -23.90 -13.92 -14.33
N GLN A 438 -24.76 -12.89 -14.37
CA GLN A 438 -26.17 -13.02 -14.01
C GLN A 438 -26.93 -13.88 -15.03
N ARG A 439 -26.69 -13.67 -16.33
CA ARG A 439 -27.30 -14.46 -17.42
C ARG A 439 -26.90 -15.94 -17.39
N GLN A 440 -25.68 -16.25 -17.00
CA GLN A 440 -25.23 -17.64 -16.84
C GLN A 440 -25.90 -18.33 -15.66
N ARG A 441 -26.04 -17.66 -14.51
CA ARG A 441 -26.75 -18.20 -13.33
C ARG A 441 -28.23 -18.44 -13.60
N SER A 442 -28.94 -17.51 -14.26
CA SER A 442 -30.36 -17.70 -14.59
C SER A 442 -30.59 -18.86 -15.57
N ARG A 443 -29.74 -19.02 -16.59
CA ARG A 443 -29.79 -20.17 -17.52
C ARG A 443 -29.62 -21.52 -16.81
N HIS A 444 -28.69 -21.63 -15.86
CA HIS A 444 -28.53 -22.86 -15.07
C HIS A 444 -29.75 -23.15 -14.16
N SER A 445 -30.38 -22.11 -13.60
CA SER A 445 -31.59 -22.27 -12.79
C SER A 445 -32.79 -22.72 -13.63
N ALA A 446 -32.98 -22.15 -14.83
CA ALA A 446 -34.02 -22.56 -15.77
C ALA A 446 -33.81 -23.99 -16.29
N ALA A 447 -32.56 -24.37 -16.60
CA ALA A 447 -32.22 -25.73 -17.02
C ALA A 447 -32.54 -26.78 -15.94
N LYS A 448 -32.31 -26.46 -14.65
CA LYS A 448 -32.69 -27.36 -13.54
C LYS A 448 -34.20 -27.58 -13.42
N LEU A 449 -35.01 -26.55 -13.66
CA LEU A 449 -36.48 -26.68 -13.67
C LEU A 449 -36.94 -27.62 -14.79
N ILE A 450 -36.46 -27.41 -16.02
CA ILE A 450 -36.80 -28.24 -17.19
C ILE A 450 -36.37 -29.72 -17.00
N HIS A 451 -35.26 -29.98 -16.30
CA HIS A 451 -34.83 -31.35 -16.00
C HIS A 451 -35.68 -32.05 -14.92
N SER A 452 -36.35 -31.29 -14.04
CA SER A 452 -37.16 -31.84 -12.94
C SER A 452 -38.53 -32.37 -13.37
N GLU A 453 -39.06 -31.92 -14.52
CA GLU A 453 -40.32 -32.42 -15.08
C GLU A 453 -40.11 -33.63 -16.01
N SER A 454 -38.92 -33.78 -16.58
CA SER A 454 -38.60 -34.82 -17.57
C SER A 454 -38.13 -36.16 -17.00
N THR A 455 -37.95 -36.28 -15.68
CA THR A 455 -37.38 -37.47 -15.00
C THR A 455 -38.39 -38.27 -14.16
N LYS A 456 -39.70 -38.03 -14.30
CA LYS A 456 -40.76 -38.80 -13.61
C LYS A 456 -41.39 -39.95 -14.43
N ALA A 457 -40.79 -40.30 -15.56
CA ALA A 457 -41.13 -41.47 -16.36
C ALA A 457 -39.87 -42.25 -16.70
N PHE A 458 -40.01 -43.58 -16.87
CA PHE A 458 -38.93 -44.56 -17.07
C PHE A 458 -37.99 -44.77 -15.87
N ASP A 459 -38.50 -45.44 -14.84
CA ASP A 459 -37.66 -46.25 -13.95
C ASP A 459 -38.36 -47.58 -13.61
N LEU A 460 -38.10 -48.62 -14.43
CA LEU A 460 -38.58 -49.99 -14.22
C LEU A 460 -37.68 -50.99 -14.98
N ILE A 461 -37.31 -52.08 -14.30
CA ILE A 461 -36.63 -53.30 -14.80
C ILE A 461 -35.11 -53.16 -15.12
N ARG A 462 -34.26 -53.67 -14.22
CA ARG A 462 -32.92 -54.25 -14.54
C ARG A 462 -32.33 -55.10 -13.41
N PRO A 463 -31.70 -56.26 -13.69
CA PRO A 463 -30.85 -56.95 -12.70
C PRO A 463 -29.45 -57.41 -13.21
N GLN A 464 -28.42 -57.05 -12.43
CA GLN A 464 -27.20 -57.82 -12.03
C GLN A 464 -26.16 -58.44 -13.01
N SER A 465 -24.97 -58.70 -12.44
CA SER A 465 -23.84 -59.56 -12.89
C SER A 465 -22.88 -59.00 -13.99
N GLU A 466 -21.56 -59.29 -14.03
CA GLU A 466 -20.64 -59.88 -13.04
C GLU A 466 -19.12 -59.51 -13.24
N ARG A 467 -18.19 -60.19 -12.55
CA ARG A 467 -16.75 -59.85 -12.36
C ARG A 467 -15.77 -60.60 -13.28
N ARG A 468 -14.57 -60.02 -13.53
CA ARG A 468 -13.18 -60.61 -13.62
C ARG A 468 -12.20 -59.51 -14.11
N THR A 469 -10.99 -59.19 -13.60
CA THR A 469 -9.82 -59.86 -12.97
C THR A 469 -8.84 -60.56 -13.92
N HIS A 470 -7.62 -60.00 -14.12
CA HIS A 470 -6.29 -60.66 -13.88
C HIS A 470 -5.07 -59.72 -14.12
N ARG A 471 -3.85 -60.23 -13.88
CA ARG A 471 -2.49 -59.60 -13.73
C ARG A 471 -1.43 -60.66 -14.21
N PRO A 472 -0.09 -60.52 -14.06
CA PRO A 472 0.91 -59.44 -14.35
C PRO A 472 2.18 -60.01 -15.10
N LEU A 473 3.35 -59.34 -15.05
CA LEU A 473 4.77 -59.85 -15.13
C LEU A 473 5.71 -58.61 -14.93
N SER A 474 6.49 -58.41 -13.84
CA SER A 474 7.88 -58.86 -13.50
C SER A 474 8.98 -58.57 -14.55
N SER A 475 10.21 -58.12 -14.26
CA SER A 475 11.06 -58.03 -13.02
C SER A 475 12.09 -56.85 -13.17
N HIS A 476 13.20 -56.59 -12.43
CA HIS A 476 13.99 -57.31 -11.39
C HIS A 476 14.81 -56.33 -10.48
N PHE A 477 15.98 -56.71 -9.93
CA PHE A 477 16.87 -55.99 -8.98
C PHE A 477 18.32 -56.54 -9.05
N PRO A 478 19.43 -55.81 -8.66
CA PRO A 478 19.95 -55.70 -7.26
C PRO A 478 20.81 -54.40 -6.97
N ARG A 479 21.47 -54.07 -5.84
CA ARG A 479 21.43 -54.21 -4.34
C ARG A 479 22.56 -53.30 -3.75
N PHE A 480 22.54 -53.08 -2.41
CA PHE A 480 23.41 -52.27 -1.51
C PHE A 480 24.84 -52.86 -1.22
N PRO A 481 25.82 -52.25 -0.45
CA PRO A 481 25.64 -51.42 0.78
C PRO A 481 26.69 -50.31 1.19
N LEU A 482 26.38 -49.73 2.38
CA LEU A 482 27.06 -48.84 3.35
C LEU A 482 28.61 -48.81 3.46
N VAL A 483 29.17 -47.67 3.96
CA VAL A 483 29.98 -47.52 5.22
C VAL A 483 30.48 -46.07 5.42
N LEU A 484 30.65 -45.62 6.69
CA LEU A 484 31.35 -44.40 7.13
C LEU A 484 32.62 -44.77 7.93
N PRO A 485 33.69 -43.95 7.91
CA PRO A 485 34.12 -43.32 9.17
C PRO A 485 34.73 -41.91 9.04
N VAL A 486 35.04 -41.30 10.19
CA VAL A 486 35.66 -39.97 10.37
C VAL A 486 37.12 -40.12 10.79
N LEU A 487 38.05 -39.29 10.26
CA LEU A 487 39.16 -38.68 11.02
C LEU A 487 39.82 -37.50 10.27
N GLU A 488 40.70 -36.80 10.98
CA GLU A 488 41.42 -35.58 10.57
C GLU A 488 42.68 -35.86 9.73
N LEU A 489 43.12 -34.90 8.88
CA LEU A 489 44.42 -34.22 9.08
C LEU A 489 44.70 -33.05 8.12
N GLN A 490 45.30 -32.00 8.68
CA GLN A 490 46.35 -31.09 8.14
C GLN A 490 46.30 -30.45 6.73
N LEU A 491 46.66 -29.16 6.75
CA LEU A 491 46.97 -28.28 5.61
C LEU A 491 48.05 -28.82 4.66
N THR A 492 47.73 -28.91 3.36
CA THR A 492 48.73 -28.76 2.28
C THR A 492 48.26 -27.74 1.24
N LEU A 493 48.72 -26.50 1.35
CA LEU A 493 48.45 -25.44 0.37
C LEU A 493 49.22 -25.69 -0.94
N ARG A 494 48.52 -26.04 -2.02
CA ARG A 494 49.01 -25.89 -3.41
C ARG A 494 47.88 -25.39 -4.34
N PRO A 495 48.06 -24.27 -5.07
CA PRO A 495 46.98 -23.65 -5.84
C PRO A 495 46.79 -24.28 -7.23
N SER A 496 45.58 -24.79 -7.50
CA SER A 496 45.13 -25.32 -8.79
C SER A 496 43.60 -25.45 -8.74
N ARG A 497 42.78 -24.89 -9.66
CA ARG A 497 43.07 -24.30 -10.98
C ARG A 497 42.58 -22.85 -11.12
N ARG A 498 43.45 -22.06 -11.73
CA ARG A 498 43.21 -20.71 -12.27
C ARG A 498 42.10 -20.78 -13.33
N TRP A 499 41.00 -20.04 -13.19
CA TRP A 499 40.02 -19.84 -14.27
C TRP A 499 40.65 -18.97 -15.36
N VAL A 500 41.32 -19.63 -16.32
CA VAL A 500 41.90 -18.97 -17.49
C VAL A 500 40.82 -18.94 -18.57
N CYS A 501 40.25 -17.76 -18.81
CA CYS A 501 39.52 -17.48 -20.04
C CYS A 501 40.49 -17.60 -21.23
N ASN A 502 40.45 -18.72 -21.95
CA ASN A 502 40.98 -18.78 -23.32
C ASN A 502 40.48 -20.00 -24.08
N ASN A 503 39.80 -19.73 -25.21
CA ASN A 503 40.07 -20.49 -26.42
C ASN A 503 39.88 -19.59 -27.64
N ALA A 504 40.85 -18.69 -27.86
CA ALA A 504 40.84 -17.81 -29.01
C ALA A 504 41.10 -18.59 -30.31
N LYS A 505 40.07 -18.73 -31.16
CA LYS A 505 40.24 -19.09 -32.57
C LYS A 505 39.77 -17.93 -33.44
N ARG A 506 40.74 -17.18 -33.96
CA ARG A 506 40.61 -16.04 -34.89
C ARG A 506 39.59 -14.99 -34.43
N MET A 507 40.09 -13.95 -33.77
CA MET A 507 39.41 -12.67 -33.86
C MET A 507 39.43 -12.23 -35.33
N ASP A 508 38.26 -12.10 -35.94
CA ASP A 508 38.09 -11.08 -36.98
C ASP A 508 38.48 -9.71 -36.39
N PRO A 509 39.11 -8.83 -37.18
CA PRO A 509 39.53 -7.53 -36.66
C PRO A 509 38.32 -6.77 -36.08
N PRO A 510 38.50 -6.06 -34.94
CA PRO A 510 37.39 -5.50 -34.18
C PRO A 510 36.49 -4.66 -35.09
N ALA A 511 35.18 -4.96 -35.06
CA ALA A 511 34.19 -4.35 -35.95
C ALA A 511 34.34 -2.82 -35.94
N LYS A 512 34.90 -2.28 -37.02
CA LYS A 512 35.51 -0.94 -37.02
C LYS A 512 34.49 0.10 -36.54
N ARG A 513 34.75 0.70 -35.37
CA ARG A 513 33.96 1.83 -34.84
C ARG A 513 33.85 2.88 -35.94
N ARG A 514 32.63 3.18 -36.34
CA ARG A 514 32.36 4.09 -37.45
C ARG A 514 32.57 5.52 -36.95
N ALA A 515 33.73 6.09 -37.24
CA ALA A 515 34.05 7.47 -36.88
C ALA A 515 32.96 8.43 -37.39
N ALA A 516 32.44 9.29 -36.51
CA ALA A 516 31.42 10.27 -36.87
C ALA A 516 31.94 11.28 -37.92
N ILE A 517 33.24 11.58 -37.88
CA ILE A 517 33.95 12.44 -38.83
C ILE A 517 35.22 11.70 -39.28
N ALA A 518 35.50 11.72 -40.59
CA ALA A 518 36.73 11.18 -41.18
C ALA A 518 37.73 12.32 -41.46
N CYS A 519 39.03 12.05 -41.28
CA CYS A 519 40.09 13.02 -41.60
C CYS A 519 40.11 13.38 -43.09
N ASN A 520 40.66 14.55 -43.42
CA ASN A 520 40.63 15.12 -44.77
C ASN A 520 41.22 14.18 -45.83
N TYR A 521 42.31 13.48 -45.51
CA TYR A 521 42.94 12.50 -46.38
C TYR A 521 42.01 11.34 -46.77
N CYS A 522 41.48 10.63 -45.77
CA CYS A 522 40.54 9.53 -46.00
C CYS A 522 39.25 10.00 -46.68
N ARG A 523 38.75 11.19 -46.33
CA ARG A 523 37.57 11.83 -46.93
C ARG A 523 37.79 12.12 -48.42
N LYS A 524 38.91 12.76 -48.79
CA LYS A 524 39.27 13.09 -50.18
C LYS A 524 39.52 11.84 -51.04
N ARG A 525 40.12 10.78 -50.46
CA ARG A 525 40.35 9.49 -51.13
C ARG A 525 39.20 8.48 -50.98
N LYS A 526 38.05 8.87 -50.40
CA LYS A 526 36.85 8.05 -50.16
C LYS A 526 37.11 6.70 -49.46
N ARG A 527 38.08 6.62 -48.54
CA ARG A 527 38.41 5.41 -47.74
C ARG A 527 37.83 5.49 -46.31
N LYS A 528 37.52 4.33 -45.71
CA LYS A 528 36.98 4.24 -44.34
C LYS A 528 38.04 4.61 -43.29
N CYS A 529 37.96 5.83 -42.75
CA CYS A 529 38.69 6.25 -41.55
C CYS A 529 38.14 5.54 -40.31
N ASP A 530 39.01 5.29 -39.32
CA ASP A 530 38.70 4.65 -38.03
C ASP A 530 38.54 5.65 -36.87
N GLY A 531 38.90 6.92 -37.08
CA GLY A 531 38.69 8.01 -36.10
C GLY A 531 39.77 8.14 -35.02
N ARG A 532 40.88 7.41 -35.13
CA ARG A 532 41.99 7.50 -34.17
C ARG A 532 42.70 8.85 -34.31
N GLN A 533 43.07 9.44 -33.17
CA GLN A 533 43.83 10.68 -33.07
C GLN A 533 45.15 10.43 -32.32
N PRO A 534 46.23 11.21 -32.56
CA PRO A 534 46.31 12.34 -33.50
C PRO A 534 46.28 11.92 -34.97
N VAL A 535 46.72 10.71 -35.30
CA VAL A 535 46.72 10.15 -36.66
C VAL A 535 45.82 8.92 -36.72
N CYS A 536 45.02 8.81 -37.78
CA CYS A 536 44.17 7.66 -38.05
C CYS A 536 45.02 6.53 -38.67
N SER A 537 44.82 5.26 -38.30
CA SER A 537 45.82 4.23 -38.64
C SER A 537 45.91 3.93 -40.14
N LEU A 538 44.91 4.31 -40.94
CA LEU A 538 44.98 4.25 -42.41
C LEU A 538 45.92 5.33 -43.01
N CYS A 539 46.10 6.46 -42.35
CA CYS A 539 47.11 7.47 -42.72
C CYS A 539 48.50 7.13 -42.18
N GLU A 540 48.56 6.52 -40.98
CA GLU A 540 49.76 5.97 -40.35
C GLU A 540 50.42 4.91 -41.26
N GLU A 541 49.64 3.92 -41.71
CA GLU A 541 50.04 2.92 -42.72
C GLU A 541 50.41 3.53 -44.09
N SER A 542 49.83 4.67 -44.45
CA SER A 542 50.13 5.39 -45.71
C SER A 542 51.34 6.32 -45.58
N ASN A 543 51.91 6.47 -44.38
CA ASN A 543 52.99 7.39 -44.02
C ASN A 543 52.76 8.84 -44.50
N ASP A 544 51.50 9.31 -44.43
CA ASP A 544 51.06 10.58 -45.02
C ASP A 544 50.77 11.65 -43.95
N SER A 545 51.51 12.77 -44.00
CA SER A 545 51.42 13.85 -43.02
C SER A 545 50.13 14.68 -43.10
N GLN A 546 49.27 14.48 -44.11
CA GLN A 546 48.00 15.22 -44.25
C GLN A 546 46.82 14.59 -43.49
N CYS A 547 47.07 13.87 -42.40
CA CYS A 547 46.04 13.30 -41.51
C CYS A 547 45.36 14.35 -40.61
N VAL A 548 44.88 15.46 -41.18
CA VAL A 548 44.21 16.54 -40.46
C VAL A 548 42.71 16.28 -40.38
N TYR A 549 42.14 16.33 -39.18
CA TYR A 549 40.70 16.49 -38.96
C TYR A 549 40.36 17.99 -39.00
N GLN A 550 39.26 18.39 -39.63
CA GLN A 550 38.83 19.79 -39.59
C GLN A 550 38.25 20.10 -38.20
N GLU A 551 38.94 20.93 -37.43
CA GLU A 551 38.31 21.68 -36.34
C GLU A 551 37.28 22.63 -36.94
N GLN A 552 36.06 22.65 -36.39
CA GLN A 552 35.02 23.59 -36.81
C GLN A 552 35.01 24.78 -35.87
N ALA A 553 35.40 25.94 -36.38
CA ALA A 553 35.09 27.21 -35.75
C ALA A 553 33.56 27.43 -35.69
N SER A 554 33.10 28.11 -34.65
CA SER A 554 31.68 28.15 -34.22
C SER A 554 30.75 29.04 -35.08
N LYS A 555 29.43 28.74 -34.98
CA LYS A 555 28.22 29.52 -35.37
C LYS A 555 27.57 29.13 -36.73
N PRO A 556 26.25 29.36 -36.91
CA PRO A 556 25.15 29.10 -35.96
C PRO A 556 23.87 28.50 -36.61
N SER A 557 23.03 27.77 -35.86
CA SER A 557 21.65 27.45 -36.25
C SER A 557 20.74 27.18 -35.04
N CYS A 558 19.46 27.52 -35.17
CA CYS A 558 18.42 27.56 -34.12
C CYS A 558 18.28 26.33 -33.17
N GLY A 559 17.84 26.48 -31.92
CA GLY A 559 17.65 27.72 -31.12
C GLY A 559 16.41 27.74 -30.21
N HIS A 560 16.56 27.35 -28.93
CA HIS A 560 15.61 27.76 -27.86
C HIS A 560 16.10 27.63 -26.39
N ASN A 561 17.18 26.89 -26.08
CA ASN A 561 17.47 26.50 -24.69
C ASN A 561 18.57 27.30 -23.95
N ASP A 562 19.41 28.05 -24.65
CA ASP A 562 20.57 28.73 -24.01
C ASP A 562 20.17 29.98 -23.20
N GLU A 563 19.14 30.72 -23.65
CA GLU A 563 18.66 31.94 -22.97
C GLU A 563 18.08 31.65 -21.58
N HIS A 564 17.42 30.49 -21.40
CA HIS A 564 16.99 30.03 -20.08
C HIS A 564 18.19 29.72 -19.16
N THR A 565 19.30 29.24 -19.71
CA THR A 565 20.45 28.80 -18.90
C THR A 565 21.24 29.99 -18.37
N SER A 566 21.43 31.05 -19.17
CA SER A 566 22.01 32.31 -18.66
C SER A 566 21.10 32.98 -17.65
N ILE A 567 19.78 33.11 -17.92
CA ILE A 567 18.82 33.74 -17.01
C ILE A 567 18.71 33.00 -15.66
N ILE A 568 18.93 31.68 -15.62
CA ILE A 568 18.97 30.92 -14.36
C ILE A 568 20.24 31.24 -13.56
N LEU A 569 21.41 31.35 -14.20
CA LEU A 569 22.67 31.71 -13.53
C LEU A 569 22.65 33.17 -13.04
N ASP A 570 22.20 34.10 -13.87
CA ASP A 570 22.03 35.53 -13.53
C ASP A 570 21.06 35.73 -12.35
N ARG A 571 20.06 34.85 -12.22
CA ARG A 571 19.13 34.82 -11.08
C ARG A 571 19.71 34.17 -9.83
N LEU A 572 20.54 33.14 -9.96
CA LEU A 572 21.25 32.55 -8.82
C LEU A 572 22.23 33.56 -8.21
N GLU A 573 23.05 34.21 -9.05
CA GLU A 573 24.00 35.23 -8.59
C GLU A 573 23.29 36.47 -7.99
N ASN A 574 22.12 36.86 -8.53
CA ASN A 574 21.27 37.87 -7.89
C ASN A 574 20.70 37.41 -6.54
N LEU A 575 20.24 36.16 -6.41
CA LEU A 575 19.68 35.65 -5.16
C LEU A 575 20.75 35.49 -4.08
N GLU A 576 21.94 35.02 -4.42
CA GLU A 576 23.09 34.96 -3.52
C GLU A 576 23.51 36.36 -3.05
N ARG A 577 23.54 37.35 -3.97
CA ARG A 577 23.77 38.76 -3.64
C ARG A 577 22.69 39.36 -2.73
N ILE A 578 21.42 39.00 -2.92
CA ILE A 578 20.31 39.43 -2.05
C ILE A 578 20.47 38.81 -0.65
N VAL A 579 20.75 37.50 -0.56
CA VAL A 579 20.94 36.80 0.72
C VAL A 579 22.16 37.34 1.49
N ALA A 580 23.27 37.63 0.81
CA ALA A 580 24.44 38.26 1.42
C ALA A 580 24.13 39.64 2.02
N ASN A 581 23.35 40.46 1.30
CA ASN A 581 22.94 41.79 1.77
C ASN A 581 21.96 41.74 2.96
N PHE A 582 21.14 40.70 3.08
CA PHE A 582 20.26 40.51 4.24
C PHE A 582 20.96 39.95 5.50
N GLY A 583 22.23 39.53 5.40
CA GLY A 583 22.99 38.97 6.53
C GLY A 583 23.76 39.99 7.38
N SER A 584 23.76 41.29 7.03
CA SER A 584 24.85 42.21 7.43
C SER A 584 24.42 43.57 8.01
N SER A 585 23.26 43.68 8.68
CA SER A 585 22.85 44.80 9.57
C SER A 585 21.47 44.49 10.19
N GLU A 586 21.19 44.66 11.49
CA GLU A 586 22.03 44.87 12.68
C GLU A 586 21.24 44.51 13.95
N ILE A 587 21.91 44.16 15.06
CA ILE A 587 21.34 44.19 16.42
C ILE A 587 22.27 45.04 17.29
N ALA A 588 22.08 46.37 17.27
CA ALA A 588 22.88 47.33 18.05
C ALA A 588 22.14 48.64 18.39
N THR A 589 21.22 48.58 19.35
CA THR A 589 20.97 49.60 20.40
C THR A 589 20.95 51.13 20.11
N THR A 590 19.80 51.73 20.52
CA THR A 590 19.61 52.96 21.34
C THR A 590 19.50 54.39 20.75
N ALA A 591 18.44 55.07 21.24
CA ALA A 591 18.27 56.52 21.53
C ALA A 591 18.30 57.54 20.36
N SER A 592 17.19 58.21 20.01
CA SER A 592 16.60 59.34 20.77
C SER A 592 15.43 60.00 19.99
N GLY A 593 14.71 60.97 20.59
CA GLY A 593 14.05 62.06 19.82
C GLY A 593 12.54 62.02 19.48
N GLN A 594 11.69 62.31 20.48
CA GLN A 594 10.49 63.20 20.42
C GLN A 594 9.40 63.11 19.30
N HIS A 595 8.14 62.95 19.78
CA HIS A 595 6.85 63.61 19.38
C HIS A 595 6.52 63.82 17.88
N HIS A 596 5.35 63.43 17.34
CA HIS A 596 3.95 63.43 17.83
C HIS A 596 3.08 62.36 17.10
N ALA A 597 1.90 61.89 17.55
CA ALA A 597 1.24 61.98 18.88
C ALA A 597 0.17 60.89 19.16
N SER A 598 -1.08 61.03 18.67
CA SER A 598 -2.30 60.33 19.17
C SER A 598 -3.52 60.56 18.23
N PRO A 599 -4.70 59.89 18.39
CA PRO A 599 -5.11 58.98 19.47
C PRO A 599 -5.72 57.61 19.05
N GLY A 600 -5.95 56.70 20.01
CA GLY A 600 -7.13 55.81 19.92
C GLY A 600 -7.11 54.36 20.43
N ALA A 601 -6.58 54.02 21.62
CA ALA A 601 -7.12 52.94 22.48
C ALA A 601 -6.31 52.76 23.78
N ALA A 602 -6.97 52.60 24.94
CA ALA A 602 -6.33 52.18 26.19
C ALA A 602 -7.35 51.62 27.21
N TRP A 603 -6.82 50.82 28.14
CA TRP A 603 -7.39 50.32 29.40
C TRP A 603 -8.10 48.95 29.44
N LEU A 604 -8.10 48.39 30.65
CA LEU A 604 -8.21 46.96 31.01
C LEU A 604 -9.35 46.73 32.02
N GLN A 605 -9.60 45.45 32.34
CA GLN A 605 -10.46 44.96 33.44
C GLN A 605 -11.99 45.04 33.13
N ALA A 606 -12.90 44.32 33.81
CA ALA A 606 -12.77 43.60 35.08
C ALA A 606 -13.82 42.48 35.36
N TYR A 607 -13.50 41.62 36.35
CA TYR A 607 -14.36 40.87 37.30
C TYR A 607 -15.39 39.78 36.89
N SER A 608 -15.54 38.82 37.82
CA SER A 608 -16.61 37.80 37.96
C SER A 608 -17.35 37.99 39.30
N PRO A 609 -18.59 37.49 39.49
CA PRO A 609 -18.89 36.43 40.49
C PRO A 609 -20.11 35.54 40.04
N ALA A 610 -20.88 34.73 40.82
CA ALA A 610 -20.94 34.35 42.25
C ALA A 610 -21.70 33.00 42.47
N ALA A 611 -21.38 32.27 43.57
CA ALA A 611 -22.28 31.42 44.40
C ALA A 611 -23.00 30.18 43.77
N THR A 612 -23.57 29.19 44.50
CA THR A 612 -24.00 29.10 45.92
C THR A 612 -24.10 27.65 46.46
N THR A 613 -23.76 27.41 47.76
CA THR A 613 -24.22 26.28 48.66
C THR A 613 -23.93 24.79 48.31
N SER A 614 -23.74 23.82 49.24
CA SER A 614 -23.62 23.83 50.73
C SER A 614 -23.16 22.47 51.33
N ALA A 615 -22.33 22.51 52.39
CA ALA A 615 -22.09 21.47 53.44
C ALA A 615 -21.58 20.05 53.03
N GLY A 616 -20.85 19.31 53.88
CA GLY A 616 -20.19 19.63 55.17
C GLY A 616 -19.75 18.39 56.00
N LEU A 617 -18.81 18.59 56.94
CA LEU A 617 -18.32 17.68 58.02
C LEU A 617 -17.37 16.53 57.56
N THR A 618 -16.10 16.38 58.03
CA THR A 618 -15.54 16.05 59.38
C THR A 618 -15.99 14.68 59.92
N PHE A 619 -15.16 13.77 60.47
CA PHE A 619 -13.71 13.70 60.79
C PHE A 619 -13.24 12.20 60.67
N ALA A 620 -12.10 11.63 61.09
CA ALA A 620 -11.06 12.02 62.06
C ALA A 620 -9.59 11.61 61.69
N GLN A 621 -8.86 10.87 62.56
CA GLN A 621 -7.42 11.06 62.80
C GLN A 621 -6.72 9.87 63.55
N VAL A 622 -5.36 9.87 63.69
CA VAL A 622 -4.49 9.10 64.65
C VAL A 622 -4.23 7.59 64.32
N SER A 623 -3.08 7.06 63.84
CA SER A 623 -1.64 7.07 64.26
C SER A 623 -1.33 6.50 65.67
N PRO A 624 -0.09 6.07 66.04
CA PRO A 624 1.10 5.64 65.27
C PRO A 624 1.80 4.36 65.87
N GLU A 625 3.08 4.13 65.51
CA GLU A 625 4.14 3.38 66.25
C GLU A 625 4.02 1.83 66.43
N ALA A 626 5.09 1.03 66.54
CA ALA A 626 6.51 1.16 66.12
C ALA A 626 7.18 -0.25 66.15
N GLY A 627 8.25 -0.49 65.35
CA GLY A 627 9.03 -1.75 65.45
C GLY A 627 9.83 -2.16 64.21
N THR A 628 11.11 -1.76 64.14
CA THR A 628 12.13 -2.21 63.18
C THR A 628 12.80 -3.53 63.65
N ILE A 629 13.49 -4.37 62.86
CA ILE A 629 13.74 -4.54 61.41
C ILE A 629 14.27 -5.98 61.19
N ASN A 630 13.86 -6.70 60.12
CA ASN A 630 14.79 -7.32 59.14
C ASN A 630 14.13 -8.16 58.02
N VAL A 631 14.66 -7.96 56.81
CA VAL A 631 14.68 -8.82 55.60
C VAL A 631 13.47 -9.73 55.30
N ALA A 632 12.77 -9.46 54.20
CA ALA A 632 11.71 -10.29 53.63
C ALA A 632 11.94 -10.59 52.13
N ALA A 633 11.49 -11.76 51.65
CA ALA A 633 11.27 -12.04 50.22
C ALA A 633 10.49 -13.37 49.96
N THR A 634 9.17 -13.43 50.17
CA THR A 634 8.31 -14.48 49.55
C THR A 634 6.81 -14.13 49.47
N ILE A 635 6.28 -14.10 48.24
CA ILE A 635 5.00 -14.66 47.70
C ILE A 635 3.98 -15.16 48.78
N PRO A 636 2.69 -14.73 48.82
CA PRO A 636 1.69 -15.18 47.82
C PRO A 636 0.49 -14.24 47.47
N SER A 637 -0.43 -14.78 46.65
CA SER A 637 -1.67 -14.22 46.06
C SER A 637 -2.77 -13.80 47.07
N PRO A 638 -3.83 -13.09 46.62
CA PRO A 638 -5.11 -13.78 46.31
C PRO A 638 -5.95 -13.12 45.18
N SER A 639 -7.23 -13.50 45.04
CA SER A 639 -8.13 -13.18 43.90
C SER A 639 -9.51 -12.62 44.30
N VAL A 640 -10.01 -11.61 43.55
CA VAL A 640 -11.42 -11.36 43.08
C VAL A 640 -12.54 -11.36 44.16
N PRO A 641 -13.32 -10.25 44.37
CA PRO A 641 -14.47 -9.96 43.47
C PRO A 641 -15.03 -8.51 43.36
N ALA A 642 -16.00 -8.35 42.41
CA ALA A 642 -17.20 -7.48 42.42
C ALA A 642 -17.14 -5.92 42.29
N ALA A 643 -17.40 -5.45 41.05
CA ALA A 643 -18.48 -4.52 40.62
C ALA A 643 -18.81 -3.16 41.32
N MET A 644 -18.83 -2.09 40.50
CA MET A 644 -19.71 -0.89 40.50
C MET A 644 -19.52 0.27 41.53
N HIS A 645 -18.75 1.30 41.12
CA HIS A 645 -19.20 2.69 40.77
C HIS A 645 -19.98 3.61 41.77
N PRO A 646 -20.03 4.96 41.57
CA PRO A 646 -19.23 5.87 40.70
C PRO A 646 -18.79 7.25 41.29
N HIS A 647 -18.04 8.04 40.51
CA HIS A 647 -17.85 9.53 40.57
C HIS A 647 -17.07 10.12 41.78
N THR A 648 -16.31 11.22 41.72
CA THR A 648 -15.72 12.13 40.67
C THR A 648 -14.64 12.99 41.38
N ALA A 649 -13.67 13.68 40.76
CA ALA A 649 -13.09 13.63 39.42
C ALA A 649 -11.65 14.18 39.50
N VAL A 650 -10.65 13.39 39.08
CA VAL A 650 -9.33 13.93 38.70
C VAL A 650 -9.35 14.11 37.19
N GLN A 651 -8.83 15.22 36.66
CA GLN A 651 -8.68 15.40 35.21
C GLN A 651 -7.64 14.42 34.67
N PRO A 652 -8.00 13.53 33.71
CA PRO A 652 -7.01 12.83 32.90
C PRO A 652 -6.60 13.75 31.74
N GLU A 653 -5.32 13.73 31.41
CA GLU A 653 -4.79 14.40 30.23
C GLU A 653 -5.26 13.71 28.93
N SER A 654 -4.89 14.27 27.77
CA SER A 654 -5.25 13.74 26.46
C SER A 654 -4.91 12.25 26.28
N PRO A 655 -5.74 11.46 25.55
CA PRO A 655 -5.49 10.04 25.31
C PRO A 655 -4.37 9.81 24.27
N GLU A 656 -3.13 10.16 24.62
CA GLU A 656 -1.94 9.63 23.96
C GLU A 656 -1.45 8.37 24.67
N SER A 657 -1.22 7.32 23.88
CA SER A 657 -0.55 6.05 24.24
C SER A 657 -1.28 5.06 25.18
N THR A 658 -1.54 3.85 24.65
CA THR A 658 -1.31 2.52 25.28
C THR A 658 -1.55 1.39 24.25
N SER A 659 -0.60 1.18 23.32
CA SER A 659 -0.39 -0.06 22.51
C SER A 659 0.68 0.17 21.42
N ALA A 660 0.73 1.39 20.85
CA ALA A 660 1.60 1.73 19.71
C ALA A 660 3.12 1.46 19.88
N ALA A 661 3.59 1.16 21.09
CA ALA A 661 5.00 0.86 21.39
C ALA A 661 5.51 -0.48 20.82
N MET A 662 4.62 -1.45 20.55
CA MET A 662 5.02 -2.86 20.33
C MET A 662 4.92 -3.34 18.87
N THR A 663 4.35 -2.53 17.97
CA THR A 663 4.31 -2.82 16.52
C THR A 663 5.41 -2.05 15.77
N ILE A 664 6.07 -2.64 14.77
CA ILE A 664 7.21 -1.99 14.11
C ILE A 664 6.78 -0.77 13.25
N PRO A 665 7.29 0.46 13.51
CA PRO A 665 6.79 1.67 12.87
C PRO A 665 7.01 1.68 11.35
N ILE A 666 6.00 2.14 10.60
CA ILE A 666 6.07 2.21 9.13
C ILE A 666 7.15 3.22 8.72
N ALA A 667 7.92 2.88 7.68
CA ALA A 667 9.05 3.69 7.18
C ALA A 667 10.10 4.02 8.26
N HIS A 668 10.34 3.13 9.23
CA HIS A 668 11.46 3.27 10.18
C HIS A 668 12.81 3.33 9.45
N SER A 669 13.76 4.05 10.05
CA SER A 669 15.03 4.45 9.41
C SER A 669 16.23 3.55 9.77
N THR A 670 15.99 2.26 10.05
CA THR A 670 17.04 1.30 10.47
C THR A 670 17.43 0.28 9.42
N THR A 671 16.73 0.22 8.28
CA THR A 671 16.98 -0.82 7.28
C THR A 671 18.38 -0.66 6.67
N THR A 672 18.92 -1.75 6.15
CA THR A 672 20.17 -1.73 5.39
C THR A 672 20.02 -0.87 4.13
N GLY A 673 18.82 -0.84 3.54
CA GLY A 673 18.45 0.06 2.45
C GLY A 673 18.42 1.55 2.80
N ASP A 674 18.26 1.90 4.08
CA ASP A 674 18.42 3.27 4.59
C ASP A 674 19.87 3.57 4.93
N LEU A 675 20.58 2.61 5.54
CA LEU A 675 21.99 2.74 5.89
C LEU A 675 22.87 2.98 4.66
N LEU A 676 22.64 2.26 3.56
CA LEU A 676 23.30 2.45 2.25
C LEU A 676 23.11 3.86 1.67
N ARG A 677 22.05 4.58 2.09
CA ARG A 677 21.72 5.94 1.65
C ARG A 677 22.09 7.01 2.68
N SER A 678 22.67 6.60 3.82
CA SER A 678 23.12 7.54 4.84
C SER A 678 24.43 8.20 4.40
N GLU A 679 24.52 9.54 4.50
CA GLU A 679 25.71 10.31 4.10
C GLU A 679 27.00 9.82 4.81
N ALA A 680 26.88 9.24 6.02
CA ALA A 680 28.00 8.67 6.76
C ALA A 680 28.62 7.40 6.11
N ILE A 681 27.83 6.62 5.35
CA ILE A 681 28.26 5.38 4.68
C ILE A 681 28.39 5.58 3.16
N LYS A 682 27.65 6.52 2.57
CA LYS A 682 27.65 6.86 1.15
C LYS A 682 29.04 7.08 0.54
N LEU A 683 29.98 7.73 1.23
CA LEU A 683 31.36 7.88 0.76
C LEU A 683 32.10 6.53 0.60
N LEU A 684 31.73 5.51 1.38
CA LEU A 684 32.30 4.17 1.28
C LEU A 684 31.61 3.33 0.20
N VAL A 685 30.27 3.33 0.13
CA VAL A 685 29.53 2.46 -0.81
C VAL A 685 29.29 3.09 -2.18
N GLY A 686 28.98 4.38 -2.24
CA GLY A 686 28.46 5.11 -3.41
C GLY A 686 27.01 5.58 -3.18
N ASP A 687 26.43 6.28 -4.14
CA ASP A 687 24.99 6.61 -4.09
C ASP A 687 24.14 5.40 -4.54
N TYR A 688 23.15 5.05 -3.72
CA TYR A 688 22.17 3.99 -4.00
C TYR A 688 20.74 4.56 -4.02
N PRO A 689 19.90 4.22 -5.01
CA PRO A 689 18.52 4.68 -5.03
C PRO A 689 17.69 4.06 -3.89
N PRO A 690 16.57 4.69 -3.49
CA PRO A 690 15.61 4.11 -2.56
C PRO A 690 15.17 2.69 -2.98
N PHE A 691 15.00 1.84 -1.97
CA PHE A 691 14.53 0.45 -2.11
C PHE A 691 15.39 -0.45 -3.02
N THR A 692 16.68 -0.16 -3.24
CA THR A 692 17.57 -0.95 -4.15
C THR A 692 17.41 -2.46 -3.99
N LEU A 693 17.55 -3.01 -2.77
CA LEU A 693 17.50 -4.46 -2.54
C LEU A 693 16.11 -5.04 -2.83
N SER A 694 15.04 -4.38 -2.39
CA SER A 694 13.66 -4.76 -2.74
C SER A 694 13.38 -4.66 -4.25
N ARG A 695 14.01 -3.72 -4.97
CA ARG A 695 13.91 -3.58 -6.44
C ARG A 695 14.70 -4.64 -7.20
N VAL A 696 15.66 -5.33 -6.57
CA VAL A 696 16.28 -6.54 -7.13
C VAL A 696 15.29 -7.70 -7.04
N GLU A 697 14.74 -7.97 -5.85
CA GLU A 697 13.78 -9.08 -5.67
C GLU A 697 12.45 -8.89 -6.43
N VAL A 698 11.95 -7.65 -6.60
CA VAL A 698 10.81 -7.36 -7.49
C VAL A 698 11.09 -7.68 -8.96
N LYS A 699 12.36 -7.65 -9.39
CA LYS A 699 12.79 -7.99 -10.76
C LYS A 699 13.25 -9.44 -10.92
N ARG A 700 13.43 -10.17 -9.82
CA ARG A 700 14.02 -11.51 -9.85
C ARG A 700 13.02 -12.51 -10.41
N ASN A 701 13.39 -13.16 -11.51
CA ASN A 701 12.56 -14.16 -12.17
C ASN A 701 12.15 -15.28 -11.20
N VAL A 702 10.87 -15.69 -11.28
CA VAL A 702 10.34 -16.84 -10.53
C VAL A 702 10.39 -18.07 -11.46
N PRO A 703 11.15 -19.12 -11.11
CA PRO A 703 11.22 -20.36 -11.88
C PRO A 703 9.84 -20.98 -12.16
N GLN A 704 9.67 -21.67 -13.29
CA GLN A 704 8.34 -22.11 -13.76
C GLN A 704 7.62 -23.00 -12.74
N ARG A 705 8.34 -23.91 -12.07
CA ARG A 705 7.79 -24.80 -11.03
C ARG A 705 7.38 -24.07 -9.73
N LEU A 706 7.92 -22.86 -9.51
CA LEU A 706 7.59 -21.98 -8.38
C LEU A 706 6.61 -20.87 -8.76
N SER A 707 6.14 -20.83 -10.01
CA SER A 707 5.25 -19.78 -10.54
C SER A 707 3.78 -20.20 -10.45
N LEU A 708 2.92 -19.24 -10.07
CA LEU A 708 1.48 -19.39 -9.91
C LEU A 708 0.67 -19.00 -11.17
N GLY A 709 1.36 -18.72 -12.30
CA GLY A 709 0.72 -18.33 -13.57
C GLY A 709 0.27 -19.51 -14.45
N GLU A 710 -0.26 -19.20 -15.64
CA GLU A 710 -0.86 -20.17 -16.59
C GLU A 710 0.04 -21.34 -17.04
N ALA A 711 1.35 -21.29 -16.76
CA ALA A 711 2.33 -22.32 -17.11
C ALA A 711 2.08 -23.69 -16.43
N GLY A 712 1.12 -23.80 -15.50
CA GLY A 712 0.73 -25.04 -14.82
C GLY A 712 -0.05 -26.06 -15.65
N LYS A 713 -0.52 -25.72 -16.86
CA LYS A 713 -1.27 -26.65 -17.76
C LYS A 713 -0.47 -27.88 -18.21
N HIS A 714 0.85 -27.91 -17.95
CA HIS A 714 1.77 -28.97 -18.36
C HIS A 714 2.66 -29.52 -17.24
N SER A 715 2.06 -29.90 -16.10
CA SER A 715 2.61 -30.99 -15.28
C SER A 715 1.60 -32.14 -15.21
N ARG A 716 1.86 -33.18 -16.01
CA ARG A 716 1.15 -34.48 -15.99
C ARG A 716 1.93 -35.54 -15.20
N ALA A 717 2.88 -35.12 -14.37
CA ALA A 717 3.50 -36.01 -13.39
C ALA A 717 2.42 -36.49 -12.41
N GLY A 718 2.48 -37.77 -12.02
CA GLY A 718 1.68 -38.27 -10.91
C GLY A 718 2.13 -37.63 -9.60
N LEU A 719 1.22 -37.54 -8.63
CA LEU A 719 1.56 -37.06 -7.28
C LEU A 719 2.63 -37.99 -6.66
N PRO A 720 3.60 -37.45 -5.91
CA PRO A 720 4.67 -38.27 -5.35
C PRO A 720 4.13 -39.31 -4.36
N ASP A 721 4.75 -40.48 -4.36
CA ASP A 721 4.44 -41.57 -3.44
C ASP A 721 5.02 -41.27 -2.06
N VAL A 722 4.14 -41.16 -1.07
CA VAL A 722 4.50 -40.88 0.33
C VAL A 722 4.81 -42.14 1.15
N SER A 723 4.50 -43.33 0.64
CA SER A 723 4.69 -44.62 1.36
C SER A 723 6.16 -45.07 1.46
N HIS A 724 7.07 -44.38 0.78
CA HIS A 724 8.49 -44.74 0.74
C HIS A 724 9.25 -44.35 2.02
N TRP A 725 10.11 -45.24 2.54
CA TRP A 725 10.85 -45.07 3.80
C TRP A 725 11.62 -43.74 3.95
N GLN A 726 12.04 -43.13 2.84
CA GLN A 726 12.70 -41.83 2.82
C GLN A 726 11.80 -40.70 3.36
N THR A 727 10.48 -40.77 3.19
CA THR A 727 9.58 -39.69 3.64
C THR A 727 9.53 -39.60 5.16
N ARG A 728 9.55 -40.73 5.89
CA ARG A 728 9.74 -40.71 7.35
C ARG A 728 11.08 -40.08 7.76
N GLN A 729 12.16 -40.27 7.00
CA GLN A 729 13.42 -39.57 7.29
C GLN A 729 13.32 -38.05 7.07
N LEU A 730 12.61 -37.60 6.03
CA LEU A 730 12.35 -36.16 5.82
C LEU A 730 11.51 -35.55 6.96
N ILE A 731 10.57 -36.31 7.53
CA ILE A 731 9.78 -35.89 8.69
C ILE A 731 10.67 -35.74 9.93
N GLU A 732 11.56 -36.70 10.21
CA GLU A 732 12.55 -36.58 11.28
C GLU A 732 13.45 -35.34 11.09
N VAL A 733 13.93 -35.09 9.87
CA VAL A 733 14.75 -33.90 9.58
C VAL A 733 13.95 -32.61 9.78
N TYR A 734 12.68 -32.57 9.37
CA TYR A 734 11.80 -31.41 9.61
C TYR A 734 11.67 -31.11 11.10
N PHE A 735 11.32 -32.09 11.94
CA PHE A 735 11.13 -31.84 13.37
C PHE A 735 12.43 -31.44 14.07
N ASN A 736 13.56 -32.04 13.71
CA ASN A 736 14.85 -31.74 14.35
C ASN A 736 15.48 -30.40 13.90
N LEU A 737 15.28 -29.96 12.64
CA LEU A 737 15.96 -28.75 12.10
C LEU A 737 15.03 -27.54 11.86
N VAL A 738 13.73 -27.77 11.66
CA VAL A 738 12.75 -26.74 11.30
C VAL A 738 11.71 -26.54 12.40
N GLY A 739 11.15 -27.63 12.93
CA GLY A 739 10.16 -27.61 14.00
C GLY A 739 10.68 -26.96 15.29
N THR A 740 11.95 -27.18 15.64
CA THR A 740 12.65 -26.54 16.78
C THR A 740 12.67 -25.00 16.73
N GLN A 741 12.56 -24.40 15.53
CA GLN A 741 12.49 -22.95 15.34
C GLN A 741 11.08 -22.46 14.97
N HIS A 742 10.20 -23.36 14.53
CA HIS A 742 8.85 -23.11 14.05
C HIS A 742 7.88 -24.22 14.54
N PRO A 743 7.54 -24.27 15.84
CA PRO A 743 6.84 -25.40 16.49
C PRO A 743 5.32 -25.42 16.21
N VAL A 744 4.91 -25.16 14.96
CA VAL A 744 3.49 -25.00 14.57
C VAL A 744 2.71 -26.32 14.43
N LEU A 745 3.39 -27.45 14.66
CA LEU A 745 2.85 -28.82 14.63
C LEU A 745 3.29 -29.58 15.88
N ASP A 746 2.39 -30.38 16.44
CA ASP A 746 2.80 -31.48 17.31
C ASP A 746 3.39 -32.64 16.50
N ARG A 747 4.34 -33.39 17.08
CA ARG A 747 5.03 -34.49 16.41
C ARG A 747 4.17 -35.74 16.28
N ASP A 748 3.49 -36.15 17.35
CA ASP A 748 2.79 -37.42 17.40
C ASP A 748 1.43 -37.32 16.70
N GLU A 749 0.73 -36.20 16.83
CA GLU A 749 -0.46 -35.89 16.01
C GLU A 749 -0.12 -35.83 14.52
N PHE A 750 1.04 -35.26 14.14
CA PHE A 750 1.46 -35.24 12.74
C PHE A 750 1.84 -36.64 12.22
N LEU A 751 2.48 -37.48 13.02
CA LEU A 751 2.79 -38.87 12.62
C LEU A 751 1.52 -39.69 12.41
N LEU A 752 0.49 -39.51 13.25
CA LEU A 752 -0.84 -40.10 13.04
C LEU A 752 -1.51 -39.58 11.76
N LEU A 753 -1.38 -38.28 11.46
CA LEU A 753 -1.88 -37.69 10.21
C LEU A 753 -1.15 -38.24 8.97
N TYR A 754 0.17 -38.39 9.05
CA TYR A 754 0.99 -38.96 7.98
C TYR A 754 0.62 -40.42 7.71
N ASP A 755 0.50 -41.27 8.74
CA ASP A 755 0.14 -42.68 8.56
C ASP A 755 -1.28 -42.85 8.01
N LYS A 756 -2.21 -41.94 8.36
CA LYS A 756 -3.52 -41.84 7.71
C LYS A 756 -3.39 -41.50 6.22
N VAL A 757 -2.61 -40.48 5.86
CA VAL A 757 -2.39 -40.06 4.46
C VAL A 757 -1.70 -41.16 3.63
N VAL A 758 -0.81 -41.96 4.23
CA VAL A 758 -0.20 -43.14 3.59
C VAL A 758 -1.24 -44.24 3.37
N ALA A 759 -2.15 -44.47 4.32
CA ALA A 759 -3.19 -45.50 4.22
C ALA A 759 -4.33 -45.15 3.23
N GLU A 760 -4.72 -43.87 3.16
CA GLU A 760 -5.74 -43.37 2.23
C GLU A 760 -5.18 -43.13 0.81
N GLY A 761 -3.88 -42.81 0.72
CA GLY A 761 -3.14 -42.59 -0.52
C GLY A 761 -3.34 -41.19 -1.11
N THR A 762 -2.35 -40.73 -1.90
CA THR A 762 -2.31 -39.38 -2.49
C THR A 762 -3.20 -39.23 -3.74
N LEU A 763 -4.34 -39.93 -3.82
CA LEU A 763 -5.25 -39.94 -4.98
C LEU A 763 -6.03 -38.64 -5.17
N ALA A 764 -6.22 -37.87 -4.10
CA ALA A 764 -6.76 -36.51 -4.13
C ALA A 764 -5.90 -35.61 -3.23
N ILE A 765 -5.61 -34.39 -3.69
CA ILE A 765 -4.96 -33.39 -2.84
C ILE A 765 -6.01 -32.83 -1.88
N THR A 766 -5.66 -32.74 -0.61
CA THR A 766 -6.44 -32.16 0.49
C THR A 766 -5.53 -31.32 1.36
N HIS A 767 -6.06 -30.51 2.28
CA HIS A 767 -5.24 -29.76 3.24
C HIS A 767 -4.25 -30.68 4.00
N SER A 768 -4.68 -31.89 4.38
CA SER A 768 -3.84 -32.88 5.07
C SER A 768 -2.69 -33.39 4.19
N VAL A 769 -2.95 -33.67 2.91
CA VAL A 769 -1.90 -34.04 1.94
C VAL A 769 -0.94 -32.88 1.73
N CYS A 770 -1.44 -31.65 1.62
CA CYS A 770 -0.59 -30.45 1.54
C CYS A 770 0.29 -30.25 2.76
N LEU A 771 -0.23 -30.47 3.97
CA LEU A 771 0.57 -30.32 5.19
C LEU A 771 1.69 -31.35 5.25
N VAL A 772 1.40 -32.61 4.91
CA VAL A 772 2.44 -33.67 4.77
C VAL A 772 3.46 -33.28 3.70
N PHE A 773 3.02 -32.85 2.52
CA PHE A 773 3.92 -32.45 1.43
C PHE A 773 4.81 -31.25 1.81
N MET A 774 4.30 -30.28 2.59
CA MET A 774 5.10 -29.15 3.06
C MET A 774 6.14 -29.56 4.10
N VAL A 775 5.83 -30.50 5.00
CA VAL A 775 6.81 -31.11 5.91
C VAL A 775 7.90 -31.86 5.14
N LEU A 776 7.54 -32.64 4.12
CA LEU A 776 8.51 -33.37 3.27
C LEU A 776 9.38 -32.42 2.43
N ALA A 777 8.81 -31.33 1.90
CA ALA A 777 9.55 -30.30 1.19
C ALA A 777 10.55 -29.57 2.10
N LEU A 778 10.12 -29.18 3.31
CA LEU A 778 10.98 -28.54 4.30
C LEU A 778 12.08 -29.48 4.81
N GLY A 779 11.75 -30.74 5.09
CA GLY A 779 12.72 -31.77 5.43
C GLY A 779 13.74 -32.06 4.31
N SER A 780 13.40 -31.76 3.06
CA SER A 780 14.33 -31.86 1.92
C SER A 780 15.27 -30.66 1.85
N ILE A 781 14.75 -29.43 1.88
CA ILE A 781 15.56 -28.21 1.72
C ILE A 781 16.43 -27.90 2.96
N ALA A 782 16.02 -28.34 4.16
CA ALA A 782 16.77 -28.15 5.40
C ALA A 782 18.10 -28.95 5.47
N GLN A 783 18.33 -29.91 4.56
CA GLN A 783 19.58 -30.68 4.47
C GLN A 783 20.65 -30.01 3.59
N VAL A 784 20.31 -28.90 2.92
CA VAL A 784 21.21 -28.22 1.99
C VAL A 784 22.34 -27.51 2.74
N SER A 785 23.59 -27.82 2.38
CA SER A 785 24.79 -27.20 2.95
C SER A 785 25.23 -25.90 2.27
N SER A 786 24.77 -25.63 1.03
CA SER A 786 25.09 -24.43 0.25
C SER A 786 24.09 -24.24 -0.89
N PHE A 787 23.78 -23.00 -1.27
CA PHE A 787 22.95 -22.69 -2.44
C PHE A 787 23.71 -22.61 -3.76
N ARG A 788 25.04 -22.78 -3.73
CA ARG A 788 25.86 -22.95 -4.95
C ARG A 788 25.46 -24.19 -5.76
N ASP A 789 24.96 -25.20 -5.06
CA ASP A 789 24.67 -26.54 -5.60
C ASP A 789 23.15 -26.78 -5.79
N VAL A 790 22.31 -25.78 -5.52
CA VAL A 790 20.84 -25.88 -5.67
C VAL A 790 20.40 -25.36 -7.04
N SER A 791 19.66 -26.18 -7.78
CA SER A 791 18.98 -25.75 -9.01
C SER A 791 17.82 -24.81 -8.70
N GLU A 792 17.77 -23.62 -9.33
CA GLU A 792 16.62 -22.72 -9.18
C GLU A 792 15.33 -23.31 -9.78
N ASP A 793 15.41 -24.08 -10.87
CA ASP A 793 14.24 -24.72 -11.49
C ASP A 793 13.77 -26.01 -10.79
N ALA A 794 14.67 -26.69 -10.08
CA ALA A 794 14.39 -27.94 -9.38
C ALA A 794 15.03 -28.00 -7.97
N PRO A 795 14.60 -27.15 -7.02
CA PRO A 795 15.14 -27.15 -5.66
C PRO A 795 14.72 -28.41 -4.87
N PRO A 796 15.54 -28.89 -3.90
CA PRO A 796 15.22 -30.06 -3.07
C PRO A 796 13.86 -29.97 -2.38
N GLY A 797 12.96 -30.90 -2.71
CA GLY A 797 11.58 -30.93 -2.18
C GLY A 797 10.51 -30.36 -3.12
N ILE A 798 10.88 -29.83 -4.29
CA ILE A 798 9.96 -29.18 -5.25
C ILE A 798 8.79 -30.08 -5.66
N ASP A 799 9.00 -31.40 -5.78
CA ASP A 799 7.97 -32.34 -6.23
C ASP A 799 6.84 -32.55 -5.20
N PHE A 800 7.10 -32.27 -3.92
CA PHE A 800 6.07 -32.15 -2.89
C PHE A 800 5.52 -30.72 -2.82
N PHE A 801 6.40 -29.71 -2.87
CA PHE A 801 6.05 -28.30 -2.71
C PHE A 801 5.10 -27.77 -3.81
N GLU A 802 5.41 -28.02 -5.08
CA GLU A 802 4.67 -27.49 -6.24
C GLU A 802 3.18 -27.89 -6.26
N PRO A 803 2.80 -29.19 -6.18
CA PRO A 803 1.39 -29.58 -6.21
C PRO A 803 0.63 -29.10 -4.96
N ALA A 804 1.29 -29.10 -3.79
CA ALA A 804 0.67 -28.64 -2.57
C ALA A 804 0.45 -27.11 -2.57
N LEU A 805 1.43 -26.31 -3.00
CA LEU A 805 1.29 -24.86 -3.09
C LEU A 805 0.12 -24.45 -4.00
N ARG A 806 -0.08 -25.12 -5.14
CA ARG A 806 -1.22 -24.81 -6.02
C ARG A 806 -2.56 -25.01 -5.31
N HIS A 807 -2.79 -26.19 -4.72
CA HIS A 807 -4.02 -26.46 -3.99
C HIS A 807 -4.24 -25.49 -2.81
N LEU A 808 -3.18 -25.13 -2.07
CA LEU A 808 -3.29 -24.13 -0.99
C LEU A 808 -3.69 -22.73 -1.50
N ILE A 809 -3.24 -22.33 -2.70
CA ILE A 809 -3.62 -21.04 -3.32
C ILE A 809 -5.05 -21.08 -3.89
N ASP A 810 -5.46 -22.22 -4.47
CA ASP A 810 -6.79 -22.39 -5.06
C ASP A 810 -7.90 -22.49 -3.98
N GLU A 811 -7.63 -23.15 -2.84
CA GLU A 811 -8.60 -23.32 -1.75
C GLU A 811 -8.65 -22.13 -0.76
N TRP A 812 -7.58 -21.34 -0.61
CA TRP A 812 -7.55 -20.24 0.38
C TRP A 812 -8.71 -19.21 0.25
N PRO A 813 -9.15 -18.79 -0.96
CA PRO A 813 -10.32 -17.92 -1.11
C PRO A 813 -11.65 -18.56 -0.66
N LEU A 814 -11.69 -19.88 -0.46
CA LEU A 814 -12.86 -20.64 0.00
C LEU A 814 -12.79 -20.97 1.50
N PHE A 815 -11.71 -20.58 2.19
CA PHE A 815 -11.45 -20.93 3.57
C PHE A 815 -12.51 -20.41 4.55
N SER A 816 -13.22 -21.34 5.19
CA SER A 816 -14.34 -21.05 6.10
C SER A 816 -13.92 -20.69 7.52
N GLY A 817 -12.68 -20.98 7.93
CA GLY A 817 -12.24 -20.88 9.33
C GLY A 817 -12.45 -22.17 10.14
N ALA A 818 -12.85 -23.27 9.50
CA ALA A 818 -13.21 -24.52 10.16
C ALA A 818 -12.01 -25.42 10.57
N ASP A 819 -10.86 -25.31 9.90
CA ASP A 819 -9.68 -26.13 10.15
C ASP A 819 -8.38 -25.31 10.29
N ILE A 820 -7.44 -25.82 11.08
CA ILE A 820 -6.10 -25.23 11.28
C ILE A 820 -5.08 -25.71 10.22
N VAL A 821 -5.40 -26.80 9.50
CA VAL A 821 -4.47 -27.49 8.60
C VAL A 821 -4.09 -26.62 7.41
N LEU A 822 -5.04 -25.87 6.82
CA LEU A 822 -4.75 -24.90 5.76
C LEU A 822 -3.71 -23.84 6.21
N PRO A 823 -3.94 -23.00 7.24
CA PRO A 823 -2.97 -21.97 7.62
C PRO A 823 -1.65 -22.55 8.16
N GLN A 824 -1.63 -23.74 8.78
CA GLN A 824 -0.38 -24.45 9.07
C GLN A 824 0.41 -24.74 7.79
N ALA A 825 -0.22 -25.37 6.79
CA ALA A 825 0.41 -25.74 5.53
C ALA A 825 0.88 -24.50 4.74
N MET A 826 0.10 -23.41 4.76
CA MET A 826 0.50 -22.14 4.14
C MET A 826 1.65 -21.45 4.86
N TYR A 827 1.70 -21.52 6.19
CA TYR A 827 2.86 -21.03 6.94
C TYR A 827 4.12 -21.82 6.63
N LEU A 828 4.05 -23.16 6.58
CA LEU A 828 5.17 -24.00 6.16
C LEU A 828 5.59 -23.76 4.70
N ALA A 829 4.62 -23.51 3.80
CA ALA A 829 4.90 -23.09 2.43
C ALA A 829 5.66 -21.75 2.36
N SER A 830 5.38 -20.83 3.28
CA SER A 830 6.15 -19.58 3.42
C SER A 830 7.59 -19.85 3.87
N LEU A 831 7.81 -20.77 4.79
CA LEU A 831 9.16 -21.14 5.25
C LEU A 831 10.00 -21.71 4.10
N TYR A 832 9.42 -22.51 3.22
CA TYR A 832 10.13 -23.08 2.07
C TYR A 832 10.61 -21.98 1.09
N PHE A 833 9.78 -20.95 0.83
CA PHE A 833 10.25 -19.77 0.09
C PHE A 833 11.31 -18.96 0.88
N GLY A 834 11.26 -18.95 2.21
CA GLY A 834 12.30 -18.37 3.06
C GLY A 834 13.64 -19.10 2.92
N TYR A 835 13.60 -20.43 2.90
CA TYR A 835 14.75 -21.28 2.60
C TYR A 835 15.28 -21.04 1.18
N LEU A 836 14.45 -20.72 0.19
CA LEU A 836 14.91 -20.36 -1.17
C LEU A 836 15.38 -18.90 -1.31
N SER A 837 15.47 -18.15 -0.20
CA SER A 837 15.75 -16.70 -0.19
C SER A 837 14.82 -15.93 -1.15
N ARG A 838 13.50 -16.11 -0.98
CA ARG A 838 12.45 -15.45 -1.78
C ARG A 838 11.55 -14.60 -0.85
N PRO A 839 11.96 -13.39 -0.45
CA PRO A 839 11.34 -12.63 0.65
C PRO A 839 9.90 -12.22 0.33
N LEU A 840 9.64 -11.81 -0.92
CA LEU A 840 8.33 -11.32 -1.35
C LEU A 840 7.28 -12.45 -1.45
N GLN A 841 7.71 -13.68 -1.68
CA GLN A 841 6.87 -14.88 -1.69
C GLN A 841 6.60 -15.34 -0.26
N THR A 842 7.66 -15.37 0.57
CA THR A 842 7.58 -15.63 2.01
C THR A 842 6.58 -14.70 2.69
N TRP A 843 6.73 -13.38 2.52
CA TRP A 843 5.84 -12.38 3.09
C TRP A 843 4.37 -12.57 2.66
N ARG A 844 4.09 -12.86 1.39
CA ARG A 844 2.71 -13.09 0.89
C ARG A 844 2.06 -14.29 1.58
N LEU A 845 2.75 -15.43 1.65
CA LEU A 845 2.19 -16.64 2.27
C LEU A 845 2.07 -16.50 3.80
N VAL A 846 3.02 -15.83 4.46
CA VAL A 846 2.88 -15.41 5.87
C VAL A 846 1.61 -14.57 6.06
N HIS A 847 1.38 -13.59 5.19
CA HIS A 847 0.20 -12.71 5.30
C HIS A 847 -1.11 -13.49 5.11
N MET A 848 -1.18 -14.40 4.12
CA MET A 848 -2.36 -15.26 3.89
C MET A 848 -2.62 -16.18 5.10
N ALA A 849 -1.58 -16.82 5.63
CA ALA A 849 -1.67 -17.65 6.84
C ALA A 849 -2.09 -16.82 8.07
N SER A 850 -1.50 -15.64 8.28
CA SER A 850 -1.90 -14.69 9.34
C SER A 850 -3.39 -14.33 9.27
N THR A 851 -3.93 -14.06 8.08
CA THR A 851 -5.35 -13.71 7.91
C THR A 851 -6.26 -14.91 8.21
N SER A 852 -5.95 -16.09 7.66
CA SER A 852 -6.70 -17.32 7.96
C SER A 852 -6.65 -17.68 9.44
N THR A 853 -5.50 -17.50 10.11
CA THR A 853 -5.42 -17.80 11.55
C THR A 853 -6.23 -16.78 12.38
N GLN A 854 -6.19 -15.48 12.04
CA GLN A 854 -7.04 -14.45 12.67
C GLN A 854 -8.54 -14.76 12.51
N GLN A 855 -8.97 -15.30 11.37
CA GLN A 855 -10.35 -15.76 11.15
C GLN A 855 -10.74 -16.89 12.12
N ILE A 856 -9.86 -17.87 12.37
CA ILE A 856 -10.08 -18.94 13.36
C ILE A 856 -10.29 -18.34 14.77
N LEU A 857 -9.50 -17.33 15.18
CA LEU A 857 -9.69 -16.71 16.49
C LEU A 857 -11.04 -16.02 16.64
N LEU A 858 -11.41 -15.17 15.69
CA LEU A 858 -12.67 -14.44 15.74
C LEU A 858 -13.87 -15.40 15.81
N TRP A 859 -13.80 -16.56 15.14
CA TRP A 859 -14.75 -17.66 15.32
C TRP A 859 -14.69 -18.27 16.72
N SER A 860 -13.51 -18.69 17.20
CA SER A 860 -13.37 -19.36 18.52
C SER A 860 -13.85 -18.49 19.70
N VAL A 861 -13.60 -17.17 19.66
CA VAL A 861 -14.06 -16.20 20.67
C VAL A 861 -15.59 -16.03 20.61
N SER A 862 -16.16 -16.00 19.40
CA SER A 862 -17.61 -15.90 19.18
C SER A 862 -18.38 -17.16 19.61
N VAL A 863 -17.79 -18.34 19.41
CA VAL A 863 -18.33 -19.62 19.90
C VAL A 863 -18.24 -19.70 21.43
N SER A 864 -17.11 -19.26 22.01
CA SER A 864 -16.91 -19.23 23.46
C SER A 864 -17.94 -18.37 24.19
N HIS A 865 -18.30 -17.21 23.64
CA HIS A 865 -19.33 -16.33 24.23
C HIS A 865 -20.75 -16.95 24.21
N ASN A 866 -21.05 -17.79 23.21
CA ASN A 866 -22.38 -18.39 23.05
C ASN A 866 -22.54 -19.77 23.69
N SER A 867 -21.48 -20.40 24.21
CA SER A 867 -21.52 -21.80 24.65
C SER A 867 -20.89 -22.05 26.04
N ARG A 868 -21.72 -21.96 27.09
CA ARG A 868 -21.42 -22.51 28.44
C ARG A 868 -21.39 -24.05 28.49
N LEU A 869 -21.09 -24.69 27.37
CA LEU A 869 -21.11 -26.14 27.15
C LEU A 869 -19.86 -26.66 26.42
N ALA A 870 -18.97 -25.78 25.94
CA ALA A 870 -17.71 -26.15 25.29
C ALA A 870 -16.57 -26.31 26.32
N HIS A 871 -16.75 -27.21 27.30
CA HIS A 871 -15.70 -27.64 28.23
C HIS A 871 -15.50 -29.17 28.16
N SER A 872 -15.27 -29.66 26.94
CA SER A 872 -14.57 -30.93 26.72
C SER A 872 -13.07 -30.70 26.90
N ALA A 873 -12.43 -31.36 27.86
CA ALA A 873 -11.02 -31.18 28.21
C ALA A 873 -10.02 -31.81 27.20
N ASN A 874 -10.35 -31.76 25.90
CA ASN A 874 -9.66 -32.47 24.82
C ASN A 874 -9.13 -31.57 23.67
N ASP A 875 -9.44 -30.27 23.62
CA ASP A 875 -8.92 -29.35 22.56
C ASP A 875 -7.63 -28.61 22.99
N ASN A 876 -6.93 -29.09 24.02
CA ASN A 876 -5.72 -28.44 24.53
C ASN A 876 -4.58 -28.41 23.48
N SER A 877 -4.38 -29.49 22.72
CA SER A 877 -3.37 -29.53 21.64
C SER A 877 -3.75 -28.64 20.47
N GLY A 878 -5.03 -28.68 20.06
CA GLY A 878 -5.58 -27.78 19.05
C GLY A 878 -5.46 -26.31 19.44
N GLN A 879 -5.66 -25.96 20.71
CA GLN A 879 -5.43 -24.61 21.22
C GLN A 879 -3.92 -24.24 21.20
N ALA A 880 -3.03 -25.12 21.67
CA ALA A 880 -1.59 -24.88 21.67
C ALA A 880 -1.05 -24.64 20.25
N GLN A 881 -1.43 -25.47 19.27
CA GLN A 881 -1.02 -25.29 17.87
C GLN A 881 -1.51 -23.97 17.27
N ARG A 882 -2.71 -23.47 17.64
CA ARG A 882 -3.16 -22.12 17.26
C ARG A 882 -2.19 -21.07 17.80
N LEU A 883 -1.83 -21.13 19.09
CA LEU A 883 -0.88 -20.20 19.72
C LEU A 883 0.52 -20.25 19.07
N HIS A 884 1.00 -21.45 18.74
CA HIS A 884 2.30 -21.64 18.09
C HIS A 884 2.31 -21.06 16.66
N LEU A 885 1.22 -21.25 15.92
CA LEU A 885 1.05 -20.66 14.59
C LEU A 885 1.01 -19.12 14.67
N PHE A 886 0.32 -18.55 15.66
CA PHE A 886 0.29 -17.10 15.87
C PHE A 886 1.65 -16.49 16.20
N GLY A 887 2.37 -17.05 17.17
CA GLY A 887 3.69 -16.54 17.53
C GLY A 887 4.67 -16.66 16.36
N SER A 888 4.60 -17.76 15.61
CA SER A 888 5.47 -18.03 14.46
C SER A 888 5.16 -17.12 13.27
N ALA A 889 3.88 -16.80 13.02
CA ALA A 889 3.48 -15.77 12.06
C ALA A 889 3.90 -14.36 12.51
N GLY A 890 3.78 -14.05 13.80
CA GLY A 890 4.24 -12.78 14.39
C GLY A 890 5.76 -12.55 14.28
N LEU A 891 6.57 -13.60 14.40
CA LEU A 891 8.03 -13.54 14.17
C LEU A 891 8.38 -13.09 12.74
N CYS A 892 7.56 -13.49 11.76
CA CYS A 892 7.73 -13.10 10.35
C CYS A 892 7.42 -11.61 10.07
N SER A 893 6.94 -10.85 11.06
CA SER A 893 7.00 -9.36 11.02
C SER A 893 8.42 -8.82 10.81
N SER A 894 9.46 -9.65 10.99
CA SER A 894 10.86 -9.33 10.66
C SER A 894 11.06 -8.99 9.18
N TRP A 895 10.29 -9.57 8.25
CA TRP A 895 10.32 -9.23 6.82
C TRP A 895 9.70 -7.85 6.54
N ASN A 896 8.65 -7.48 7.29
CA ASN A 896 8.00 -6.16 7.21
C ASN A 896 8.97 -5.03 7.59
N ALA A 897 9.95 -5.32 8.45
CA ALA A 897 11.00 -4.39 8.83
C ALA A 897 11.87 -4.01 7.62
N GLU A 898 12.58 -5.00 7.09
CA GLU A 898 13.75 -4.74 6.24
C GLU A 898 13.40 -4.30 4.82
N HIS A 899 12.20 -4.68 4.34
CA HIS A 899 11.69 -4.31 3.02
C HIS A 899 10.57 -3.26 3.06
N HIS A 900 10.23 -2.71 4.24
CA HIS A 900 9.09 -1.81 4.50
C HIS A 900 7.73 -2.34 3.98
N LEU A 901 7.51 -3.66 4.05
CA LEU A 901 6.30 -4.31 3.52
C LEU A 901 5.06 -4.10 4.41
N PRO A 902 3.83 -4.14 3.84
CA PRO A 902 2.59 -4.02 4.61
C PRO A 902 2.46 -5.08 5.71
N ARG A 903 2.00 -4.63 6.89
CA ARG A 903 1.70 -5.48 8.05
C ARG A 903 0.52 -6.42 7.79
N SER A 904 0.43 -7.51 8.54
CA SER A 904 -0.65 -8.51 8.42
C SER A 904 -1.79 -8.38 9.45
N GLY A 905 -1.77 -7.33 10.28
CA GLY A 905 -2.78 -7.10 11.32
C GLY A 905 -2.59 -7.97 12.57
N VAL A 906 -2.03 -9.17 12.41
CA VAL A 906 -1.71 -10.13 13.48
C VAL A 906 -0.94 -9.51 14.64
N GLU A 907 -0.11 -8.49 14.37
CA GLU A 907 0.65 -7.75 15.38
C GLU A 907 -0.24 -6.99 16.41
N GLN A 908 -1.51 -6.74 16.10
CA GLN A 908 -2.51 -6.15 17.00
C GLN A 908 -3.18 -7.19 17.90
N VAL A 909 -3.24 -8.46 17.47
CA VAL A 909 -3.91 -9.54 18.22
C VAL A 909 -2.93 -10.29 19.12
N VAL A 910 -1.65 -10.37 18.71
CA VAL A 910 -0.53 -11.01 19.45
C VAL A 910 -0.17 -10.31 20.78
N GLU A 911 -0.83 -9.21 21.13
CA GLU A 911 -0.76 -8.61 22.47
C GLU A 911 -1.67 -9.32 23.48
N ASP A 912 -2.90 -9.70 23.07
CA ASP A 912 -3.93 -10.28 23.93
C ASP A 912 -3.89 -11.82 24.05
N MET A 913 -3.05 -12.48 23.24
CA MET A 913 -2.95 -13.95 23.23
C MET A 913 -2.17 -14.49 24.44
N PRO A 914 -2.65 -15.55 25.12
CA PRO A 914 -1.86 -16.25 26.13
C PRO A 914 -0.60 -16.88 25.51
N PHE A 915 0.46 -16.99 26.28
CA PHE A 915 1.62 -17.79 25.90
C PHE A 915 1.27 -19.29 25.95
N PRO A 916 1.78 -20.11 25.02
CA PRO A 916 1.67 -21.56 25.11
C PRO A 916 2.44 -22.11 26.33
N ASP A 917 2.01 -23.29 26.78
CA ASP A 917 2.75 -24.08 27.76
C ASP A 917 4.10 -24.54 27.18
N CYS A 918 5.12 -24.63 28.03
CA CYS A 918 6.43 -25.21 27.68
C CYS A 918 6.56 -26.67 28.12
N GLY A 919 5.56 -27.22 28.80
CA GLY A 919 5.60 -28.56 29.39
C GLY A 919 6.32 -28.60 30.74
N THR A 920 6.34 -29.78 31.35
CA THR A 920 6.98 -30.01 32.66
C THR A 920 7.85 -31.28 32.62
N PRO A 921 9.20 -31.16 32.71
CA PRO A 921 9.99 -29.93 32.69
C PRO A 921 9.85 -29.15 31.37
N ALA A 922 10.15 -27.85 31.41
CA ALA A 922 9.97 -26.96 30.26
C ALA A 922 10.98 -27.25 29.12
N ASP A 923 10.47 -27.44 27.91
CA ASP A 923 11.27 -27.71 26.71
C ASP A 923 12.20 -26.53 26.34
N PRO A 924 13.53 -26.74 26.22
CA PRO A 924 14.46 -25.73 25.75
C PRO A 924 14.15 -25.14 24.37
N HIS A 925 13.53 -25.89 23.44
CA HIS A 925 13.19 -25.34 22.12
C HIS A 925 11.98 -24.38 22.21
N MET A 926 10.92 -24.78 22.91
CA MET A 926 9.74 -23.94 23.20
C MET A 926 10.13 -22.66 23.97
N LEU A 927 10.99 -22.78 24.98
CA LEU A 927 11.57 -21.65 25.70
C LEU A 927 12.39 -20.72 24.78
N SER A 928 13.19 -21.27 23.87
CA SER A 928 13.99 -20.50 22.90
C SER A 928 13.12 -19.75 21.89
N TRP A 929 11.98 -20.32 21.49
CA TRP A 929 10.99 -19.67 20.65
C TRP A 929 10.27 -18.53 21.37
N LEU A 930 9.86 -18.73 22.64
CA LEU A 930 9.30 -17.66 23.47
C LEU A 930 10.29 -16.51 23.69
N ALA A 931 11.56 -16.83 23.96
CA ALA A 931 12.62 -15.84 24.09
C ALA A 931 12.81 -15.04 22.78
N ASN A 932 12.68 -15.68 21.60
CA ASN A 932 12.68 -14.99 20.31
C ASN A 932 11.51 -14.02 20.17
N ILE A 933 10.28 -14.41 20.53
CA ILE A 933 9.09 -13.52 20.49
C ILE A 933 9.29 -12.33 21.43
N SER A 934 9.78 -12.56 22.65
CA SER A 934 10.09 -11.52 23.62
C SER A 934 11.14 -10.53 23.08
N SER A 935 12.22 -11.04 22.46
CA SER A 935 13.24 -10.21 21.79
C SER A 935 12.67 -9.35 20.67
N ARG A 936 11.69 -9.87 19.89
CA ARG A 936 11.03 -9.14 18.80
C ARG A 936 10.10 -8.05 19.34
N LYS A 937 9.36 -8.33 20.43
CA LYS A 937 8.55 -7.35 21.15
C LYS A 937 9.40 -6.19 21.67
N LEU A 938 10.59 -6.45 22.23
CA LEU A 938 11.56 -5.41 22.61
C LEU A 938 12.15 -4.66 21.40
N LEU A 939 12.51 -5.36 20.33
CA LEU A 939 13.08 -4.73 19.13
C LEU A 939 12.10 -3.75 18.45
N ASN A 940 10.80 -4.05 18.43
CA ASN A 940 9.78 -3.13 17.95
C ASN A 940 9.70 -1.86 18.81
N ARG A 941 9.84 -1.97 20.14
CA ARG A 941 9.91 -0.83 21.07
C ARG A 941 11.12 0.06 20.78
N ILE A 942 12.29 -0.54 20.52
CA ILE A 942 13.51 0.19 20.12
C ILE A 942 13.28 0.97 18.81
N HIS A 943 12.66 0.35 17.80
CA HIS A 943 12.33 1.03 16.55
C HIS A 943 11.36 2.21 16.76
N ASN A 944 10.32 2.07 17.59
CA ASN A 944 9.38 3.15 17.92
C ASN A 944 10.05 4.31 18.66
N ALA A 945 10.91 4.02 19.63
CA ALA A 945 11.51 5.02 20.50
C ALA A 945 12.62 5.84 19.82
N LEU A 946 13.36 5.25 18.86
CA LEU A 946 14.54 5.88 18.25
C LEU A 946 14.38 6.20 16.74
N TYR A 947 13.50 5.51 16.01
CA TYR A 947 13.53 5.48 14.53
C TYR A 947 12.22 5.74 13.80
N ASP A 948 11.09 5.83 14.51
CA ASP A 948 9.80 6.23 13.97
C ASP A 948 9.90 7.59 13.27
N GLN A 949 9.64 7.65 11.96
CA GLN A 949 9.73 8.89 11.19
C GLN A 949 8.45 9.73 11.30
N SER A 950 7.31 9.16 11.70
CA SER A 950 6.05 9.90 11.84
C SER A 950 6.09 10.94 12.97
N ARG A 951 6.89 10.68 14.01
CA ARG A 951 7.12 11.59 15.15
C ARG A 951 8.13 12.71 14.86
N LYS A 952 8.85 12.65 13.74
CA LYS A 952 9.99 13.56 13.45
C LYS A 952 9.56 14.92 12.90
N LYS A 953 8.87 15.71 13.75
CA LYS A 953 8.96 17.18 13.67
C LYS A 953 10.21 17.72 14.37
N THR A 954 10.76 16.97 15.32
CA THR A 954 11.93 17.36 16.11
C THR A 954 12.88 16.18 16.34
N LEU A 955 13.91 16.08 15.50
CA LEU A 955 15.23 15.60 15.92
C LEU A 955 16.27 16.65 15.49
N PRO A 956 16.46 17.71 16.31
CA PRO A 956 17.56 18.66 16.11
C PRO A 956 18.92 17.94 16.13
N ARG A 957 19.92 18.55 15.49
CA ARG A 957 21.31 18.06 15.48
C ARG A 957 22.00 18.12 16.85
N GLU A 958 21.31 18.70 17.85
CA GLU A 958 21.76 18.93 19.23
C GLU A 958 21.32 17.83 20.23
N SER A 959 20.25 17.07 19.97
CA SER A 959 19.63 16.18 20.97
C SER A 959 20.41 14.89 21.32
N LEU A 960 21.70 14.82 20.98
CA LEU A 960 22.63 13.74 21.32
C LEU A 960 23.73 14.17 22.31
N GLU A 961 23.65 15.37 22.87
CA GLU A 961 24.47 15.77 24.02
C GLU A 961 24.10 14.97 25.28
N GLY A 962 25.07 14.75 26.17
CA GLY A 962 25.06 13.71 27.22
C GLY A 962 24.02 13.84 28.35
N SER A 963 23.05 14.73 28.23
CA SER A 963 21.93 14.94 29.16
C SER A 963 20.55 14.82 28.50
N GLY A 964 20.49 14.79 27.16
CA GLY A 964 19.27 14.95 26.37
C GLY A 964 18.32 13.74 26.34
N PRO A 965 17.08 13.91 25.85
CA PRO A 965 16.05 12.87 25.90
C PRO A 965 16.47 11.58 25.18
N SER A 966 17.00 11.69 23.96
CA SER A 966 17.43 10.54 23.15
C SER A 966 18.54 9.72 23.81
N PHE A 967 19.45 10.38 24.55
CA PHE A 967 20.50 9.70 25.32
C PHE A 967 19.91 8.85 26.45
N ARG A 968 18.97 9.41 27.22
CA ARG A 968 18.27 8.69 28.31
C ARG A 968 17.47 7.50 27.78
N ILE A 969 16.76 7.69 26.66
CA ILE A 969 15.98 6.63 25.99
C ILE A 969 16.88 5.49 25.52
N SER A 970 18.02 5.78 24.87
CA SER A 970 18.98 4.73 24.48
C SER A 970 19.55 3.97 25.67
N TYR A 971 19.90 4.65 26.78
CA TYR A 971 20.42 3.98 27.98
C TYR A 971 19.38 3.06 28.63
N GLU A 972 18.13 3.51 28.73
CA GLU A 972 17.01 2.72 29.26
C GLU A 972 16.71 1.49 28.39
N LEU A 973 16.67 1.64 27.08
CA LEU A 973 16.52 0.50 26.16
C LEU A 973 17.68 -0.49 26.26
N ALA A 974 18.91 0.00 26.48
CA ALA A 974 20.07 -0.84 26.74
C ALA A 974 20.02 -1.52 28.12
N HIS A 975 19.35 -0.95 29.12
CA HIS A 975 19.06 -1.61 30.39
C HIS A 975 18.10 -2.78 30.17
N GLN A 976 16.93 -2.52 29.57
CA GLN A 976 15.91 -3.53 29.27
C GLN A 976 16.45 -4.69 28.40
N LEU A 977 17.36 -4.40 27.47
CA LEU A 977 18.04 -5.42 26.65
C LEU A 977 19.01 -6.31 27.45
N ARG A 978 19.73 -5.74 28.42
CA ARG A 978 20.63 -6.50 29.33
C ARG A 978 19.83 -7.31 30.35
N GLU A 979 18.75 -6.77 30.90
CA GLU A 979 17.83 -7.51 31.77
C GLU A 979 17.20 -8.69 31.02
N TRP A 980 16.65 -8.46 29.82
CA TRP A 980 16.09 -9.53 28.98
C TRP A 980 17.10 -10.68 28.75
N PHE A 981 18.37 -10.36 28.46
CA PHE A 981 19.40 -11.37 28.22
C PHE A 981 19.88 -12.09 29.49
N THR A 982 19.96 -11.38 30.62
CA THR A 982 20.38 -11.97 31.91
C THR A 982 19.29 -12.84 32.55
N LEU A 983 18.01 -12.54 32.29
CA LEU A 983 16.84 -13.30 32.74
C LEU A 983 16.51 -14.52 31.86
N LEU A 984 17.28 -14.79 30.80
CA LEU A 984 17.12 -16.04 30.03
C LEU A 984 17.42 -17.26 30.93
N PRO A 985 16.55 -18.30 30.95
CA PRO A 985 16.80 -19.55 31.66
C PRO A 985 18.11 -20.20 31.23
N GLU A 986 18.87 -20.73 32.18
CA GLU A 986 20.21 -21.31 31.95
C GLU A 986 20.23 -22.47 30.91
N SER A 987 19.09 -23.13 30.67
CA SER A 987 18.94 -24.15 29.62
C SER A 987 19.02 -23.59 28.19
N ILE A 988 18.66 -22.31 27.98
CA ILE A 988 18.65 -21.64 26.67
C ILE A 988 19.61 -20.45 26.58
N LYS A 989 20.29 -20.13 27.68
CA LYS A 989 21.16 -18.96 27.81
C LYS A 989 22.42 -19.13 26.96
N PRO A 990 22.72 -18.21 26.01
CA PRO A 990 23.84 -18.42 25.10
C PRO A 990 25.20 -18.37 25.83
N PRO A 991 26.09 -19.36 25.65
CA PRO A 991 27.39 -19.38 26.30
C PRO A 991 28.32 -18.23 25.86
N ALA A 992 29.32 -17.95 26.70
CA ALA A 992 30.39 -17.00 26.36
C ALA A 992 31.19 -17.48 25.13
N VAL A 993 31.64 -18.73 25.16
CA VAL A 993 32.40 -19.40 24.09
C VAL A 993 31.47 -19.78 22.93
N LEU A 994 31.90 -19.51 21.69
CA LEU A 994 31.10 -19.71 20.48
C LEU A 994 31.05 -21.17 19.99
N GLU A 995 32.04 -21.99 20.35
CA GLU A 995 32.20 -23.35 19.82
C GLU A 995 31.16 -24.34 20.37
N ASN A 996 30.75 -24.15 21.63
CA ASN A 996 29.78 -25.00 22.34
C ASN A 996 28.33 -24.50 22.23
N MET A 997 28.04 -23.62 21.27
CA MET A 997 26.76 -22.90 21.17
C MET A 997 25.76 -23.65 20.28
N THR A 998 24.53 -23.85 20.76
CA THR A 998 23.46 -24.38 19.91
C THR A 998 22.98 -23.34 18.89
N ILE A 999 22.23 -23.79 17.89
CA ILE A 999 21.71 -22.93 16.82
C ILE A 999 20.67 -21.94 17.36
N GLU A 1000 19.85 -22.36 18.32
CA GLU A 1000 18.87 -21.55 19.04
C GLU A 1000 19.57 -20.49 19.90
N GLN A 1001 20.59 -20.89 20.66
CA GLN A 1001 21.43 -19.98 21.45
C GLN A 1001 22.13 -18.94 20.56
N ALA A 1002 22.63 -19.35 19.38
CA ALA A 1002 23.23 -18.45 18.41
C ALA A 1002 22.20 -17.43 17.88
N VAL A 1003 20.95 -17.83 17.61
CA VAL A 1003 19.87 -16.88 17.26
C VAL A 1003 19.61 -15.90 18.41
N LEU A 1004 19.49 -16.36 19.66
CA LEU A 1004 19.23 -15.45 20.80
C LEU A 1004 20.38 -14.45 21.01
N LYS A 1005 21.64 -14.88 20.87
CA LYS A 1005 22.83 -14.01 20.95
C LYS A 1005 22.90 -13.04 19.75
N MET A 1006 22.50 -13.47 18.55
CA MET A 1006 22.33 -12.57 17.39
C MET A 1006 21.23 -11.53 17.62
N ARG A 1007 20.08 -11.90 18.21
CA ARG A 1007 19.00 -10.96 18.56
C ARG A 1007 19.49 -9.90 19.54
N TYR A 1008 20.23 -10.32 20.59
CA TYR A 1008 20.88 -9.40 21.53
C TYR A 1008 21.82 -8.41 20.83
N HIS A 1009 22.71 -8.91 19.96
CA HIS A 1009 23.68 -8.04 19.30
C HIS A 1009 23.06 -7.11 18.24
N ALA A 1010 22.07 -7.55 17.47
CA ALA A 1010 21.35 -6.70 16.52
C ALA A 1010 20.55 -5.59 17.22
N ALA A 1011 19.91 -5.88 18.36
CA ALA A 1011 19.21 -4.87 19.14
C ALA A 1011 20.18 -3.81 19.72
N GLY A 1012 21.34 -4.24 20.24
CA GLY A 1012 22.35 -3.33 20.78
C GLY A 1012 23.02 -2.42 19.73
N ASP A 1013 23.33 -2.94 18.53
CA ASP A 1013 23.69 -2.11 17.37
C ASP A 1013 22.63 -1.04 17.15
N ILE A 1014 21.36 -1.43 16.96
CA ILE A 1014 20.28 -0.48 16.66
C ILE A 1014 20.08 0.56 17.79
N ILE A 1015 20.28 0.24 19.07
CA ILE A 1015 20.21 1.22 20.17
C ILE A 1015 21.33 2.28 20.08
N PHE A 1016 22.55 1.85 19.74
CA PHE A 1016 23.75 2.70 19.82
C PHE A 1016 24.23 3.28 18.49
N ARG A 1017 23.71 2.79 17.36
CA ARG A 1017 23.97 3.29 16.00
C ARG A 1017 23.80 4.81 15.83
N PRO A 1018 22.87 5.52 16.52
CA PRO A 1018 22.80 6.99 16.42
C PRO A 1018 24.09 7.70 16.87
N PHE A 1019 24.75 7.19 17.92
CA PHE A 1019 26.01 7.75 18.43
C PHE A 1019 27.18 7.45 17.50
N LEU A 1020 27.23 6.24 16.92
CA LEU A 1020 28.24 5.87 15.93
C LEU A 1020 28.12 6.71 14.64
N LEU A 1021 26.90 6.94 14.15
CA LEU A 1021 26.66 7.82 13.00
C LEU A 1021 27.01 9.29 13.31
N ARG A 1022 26.77 9.76 14.54
CA ARG A 1022 27.20 11.09 15.00
C ARG A 1022 28.72 11.19 15.11
N ALA A 1023 29.41 10.14 15.58
CA ALA A 1023 30.87 10.06 15.63
C ALA A 1023 31.50 10.14 14.21
N PHE A 1024 30.96 9.39 13.23
CA PHE A 1024 31.39 9.50 11.84
C PHE A 1024 31.23 10.92 11.27
N HIS A 1025 30.12 11.60 11.60
CA HIS A 1025 29.88 12.97 11.16
C HIS A 1025 30.89 13.96 11.78
N LEU A 1026 31.16 13.86 13.09
CA LEU A 1026 32.11 14.74 13.78
C LEU A 1026 33.55 14.56 13.25
N SER A 1027 34.03 13.32 13.13
CA SER A 1027 35.33 13.03 12.52
C SER A 1027 35.42 13.54 11.07
N SER A 1028 34.35 13.41 10.27
CA SER A 1028 34.32 13.96 8.90
C SER A 1028 34.37 15.50 8.81
N LEU A 1029 34.14 16.21 9.94
CA LEU A 1029 34.32 17.65 10.06
C LEU A 1029 35.64 18.05 10.75
N GLY A 1030 36.50 17.08 11.10
CA GLY A 1030 37.69 17.30 11.92
C GLY A 1030 37.38 17.75 13.36
N GLN A 1031 36.17 17.48 13.85
CA GLN A 1031 35.71 17.88 15.19
C GLN A 1031 35.93 16.77 16.22
N ALA A 1032 36.46 17.14 17.38
CA ALA A 1032 36.68 16.21 18.49
C ALA A 1032 35.37 15.52 18.91
N ILE A 1033 35.40 14.19 19.00
CA ILE A 1033 34.26 13.37 19.39
C ILE A 1033 34.10 13.42 20.92
N PRO A 1034 32.93 13.82 21.47
CA PRO A 1034 32.71 13.81 22.91
C PRO A 1034 32.87 12.42 23.51
N GLN A 1035 33.53 12.30 24.68
CA GLN A 1035 33.88 11.03 25.31
C GLN A 1035 32.67 10.08 25.50
N GLN A 1036 31.48 10.63 25.82
CA GLN A 1036 30.27 9.82 25.96
C GLN A 1036 29.76 9.28 24.61
N THR A 1037 29.84 10.07 23.55
CA THR A 1037 29.52 9.64 22.18
C THR A 1037 30.50 8.57 21.70
N LEU A 1038 31.78 8.72 22.05
CA LEU A 1038 32.84 7.74 21.77
C LEU A 1038 32.60 6.42 22.51
N SER A 1039 32.19 6.47 23.79
CA SER A 1039 31.81 5.29 24.59
C SER A 1039 30.63 4.54 23.97
N ASN A 1040 29.53 5.25 23.67
CA ASN A 1040 28.35 4.66 23.04
C ASN A 1040 28.66 4.11 21.63
N ALA A 1041 29.54 4.77 20.87
CA ALA A 1041 30.02 4.26 19.58
C ALA A 1041 30.85 2.97 19.74
N SER A 1042 31.65 2.86 20.80
CA SER A 1042 32.40 1.64 21.14
C SER A 1042 31.49 0.46 21.47
N GLU A 1043 30.40 0.69 22.22
CA GLU A 1043 29.38 -0.34 22.45
C GLU A 1043 28.72 -0.78 21.13
N CYS A 1044 28.33 0.17 20.26
CA CYS A 1044 27.79 -0.15 18.92
C CYS A 1044 28.75 -1.03 18.10
N LEU A 1045 30.04 -0.70 18.06
CA LEU A 1045 31.06 -1.46 17.34
C LEU A 1045 31.31 -2.84 17.97
N THR A 1046 31.22 -2.95 19.30
CA THR A 1046 31.31 -4.22 20.02
C THR A 1046 30.13 -5.13 19.66
N HIS A 1047 28.90 -4.60 19.67
CA HIS A 1047 27.71 -5.33 19.22
C HIS A 1047 27.84 -5.79 17.75
N CYS A 1048 28.32 -4.93 16.85
CA CYS A 1048 28.55 -5.30 15.44
C CYS A 1048 29.59 -6.43 15.30
N GLN A 1049 30.73 -6.37 16.01
CA GLN A 1049 31.77 -7.41 15.96
C GLN A 1049 31.26 -8.75 16.48
N GLN A 1050 30.51 -8.76 17.57
CA GLN A 1050 29.94 -9.99 18.14
C GLN A 1050 28.80 -10.55 17.28
N TYR A 1051 28.04 -9.69 16.58
CA TYR A 1051 27.04 -10.15 15.60
C TYR A 1051 27.70 -10.96 14.47
N ILE A 1052 28.74 -10.41 13.83
CA ILE A 1052 29.50 -11.11 12.77
C ILE A 1052 30.05 -12.44 13.28
N LYS A 1053 30.70 -12.45 14.46
CA LYS A 1053 31.25 -13.68 15.06
C LYS A 1053 30.18 -14.74 15.37
N THR A 1054 28.96 -14.33 15.73
CA THR A 1054 27.86 -15.25 16.07
C THR A 1054 27.10 -15.76 14.82
N VAL A 1055 26.89 -14.93 13.80
CA VAL A 1055 26.17 -15.35 12.58
C VAL A 1055 26.92 -16.40 11.77
N ILE A 1056 28.26 -16.45 11.86
CA ILE A 1056 29.08 -17.57 11.34
C ILE A 1056 28.61 -18.91 11.93
N VAL A 1057 28.34 -18.96 13.24
CA VAL A 1057 27.89 -20.18 13.93
C VAL A 1057 26.47 -20.54 13.49
N ARG A 1058 25.54 -19.57 13.43
CA ARG A 1058 24.16 -19.84 13.00
C ARG A 1058 24.07 -20.30 11.54
N LEU A 1059 24.85 -19.73 10.64
CA LEU A 1059 24.79 -20.03 9.20
C LEU A 1059 25.71 -21.18 8.75
N ARG A 1060 26.10 -22.05 9.70
CA ARG A 1060 26.56 -23.43 9.42
C ARG A 1060 25.44 -24.35 8.91
N GLN A 1061 24.18 -23.98 9.11
CA GLN A 1061 22.99 -24.68 8.64
C GLN A 1061 22.04 -23.69 7.95
N PRO A 1062 21.20 -24.15 7.02
CA PRO A 1062 20.24 -23.28 6.32
C PRO A 1062 19.21 -22.68 7.28
N SER A 1063 18.43 -21.72 6.80
CA SER A 1063 17.45 -21.00 7.61
C SER A 1063 16.34 -20.41 6.75
N ALA A 1064 15.08 -20.57 7.16
CA ALA A 1064 13.98 -19.81 6.60
C ALA A 1064 14.12 -18.29 6.84
N SER A 1065 14.92 -17.86 7.82
CA SER A 1065 15.19 -16.45 8.15
C SER A 1065 16.57 -15.94 7.65
N LEU A 1066 17.21 -16.68 6.72
CA LEU A 1066 18.56 -16.42 6.22
C LEU A 1066 18.80 -14.95 5.81
N GLU A 1067 17.96 -14.39 4.94
CA GLU A 1067 18.14 -13.05 4.40
C GLU A 1067 18.11 -11.96 5.48
N ILE A 1068 17.27 -12.10 6.51
CA ILE A 1068 17.20 -11.16 7.65
C ILE A 1068 18.53 -11.14 8.41
N PHE A 1069 19.18 -12.29 8.56
CA PHE A 1069 20.50 -12.40 9.19
C PHE A 1069 21.59 -11.77 8.32
N LEU A 1070 21.50 -11.94 7.00
CA LEU A 1070 22.46 -11.37 6.04
C LEU A 1070 22.35 -9.85 5.91
N HIS A 1071 21.13 -9.28 5.86
CA HIS A 1071 20.93 -7.82 5.93
C HIS A 1071 21.59 -7.22 7.18
N SER A 1072 21.37 -7.84 8.34
CA SER A 1072 21.97 -7.43 9.62
C SER A 1072 23.51 -7.54 9.58
N ALA A 1073 24.06 -8.59 8.96
CA ALA A 1073 25.50 -8.75 8.77
C ALA A 1073 26.10 -7.70 7.82
N LEU A 1074 25.40 -7.35 6.73
CA LEU A 1074 25.80 -6.25 5.85
C LEU A 1074 25.81 -4.91 6.60
N ALA A 1075 24.79 -4.62 7.40
CA ALA A 1075 24.75 -3.42 8.22
C ALA A 1075 25.96 -3.36 9.18
N CYS A 1076 26.25 -4.46 9.89
CA CYS A 1076 27.40 -4.55 10.78
C CYS A 1076 28.74 -4.34 10.06
N ILE A 1077 29.00 -5.02 8.94
CA ILE A 1077 30.30 -4.92 8.25
C ILE A 1077 30.52 -3.56 7.57
N LEU A 1078 29.46 -2.88 7.15
CA LEU A 1078 29.52 -1.50 6.65
C LEU A 1078 29.92 -0.51 7.76
N LEU A 1079 29.27 -0.59 8.92
CA LEU A 1079 29.58 0.23 10.09
C LEU A 1079 31.02 -0.01 10.56
N LEU A 1080 31.43 -1.28 10.69
CA LEU A 1080 32.79 -1.64 11.10
C LEU A 1080 33.85 -1.20 10.08
N THR A 1081 33.60 -1.36 8.78
CA THR A 1081 34.55 -0.90 7.76
C THR A 1081 34.70 0.61 7.78
N LYS A 1082 33.60 1.37 7.87
CA LYS A 1082 33.64 2.85 7.97
C LYS A 1082 34.36 3.31 9.25
N ALA A 1083 34.13 2.66 10.38
CA ALA A 1083 34.81 2.98 11.64
C ALA A 1083 36.31 2.64 11.60
N SER A 1084 36.72 1.59 10.88
CA SER A 1084 38.15 1.25 10.70
C SER A 1084 38.91 2.21 9.75
N LEU A 1085 38.21 3.18 9.16
CA LEU A 1085 38.74 4.32 8.38
C LEU A 1085 38.60 5.66 9.14
N CYS A 1086 38.09 5.65 10.37
CA CYS A 1086 37.95 6.81 11.25
C CYS A 1086 39.07 6.75 12.29
N PRO A 1087 40.07 7.66 12.30
CA PRO A 1087 41.25 7.53 13.16
C PRO A 1087 40.92 7.25 14.63
N GLU A 1088 39.95 7.97 15.17
CA GLU A 1088 39.49 7.95 16.56
C GLU A 1088 38.75 6.65 16.96
N LEU A 1089 38.21 5.91 15.98
CA LEU A 1089 37.50 4.64 16.20
C LEU A 1089 38.31 3.42 15.72
N SER A 1090 39.37 3.63 14.94
CA SER A 1090 40.11 2.57 14.27
C SER A 1090 40.76 1.56 15.24
N GLY A 1091 41.15 2.00 16.42
CA GLY A 1091 41.70 1.16 17.50
C GLY A 1091 40.68 0.34 18.29
N LEU A 1092 39.38 0.42 17.98
CA LEU A 1092 38.30 -0.31 18.65
C LEU A 1092 37.86 -1.59 17.89
N ILE A 1093 38.58 -1.95 16.81
CA ILE A 1093 38.12 -2.95 15.83
C ILE A 1093 39.22 -3.96 15.52
N ASP A 1094 39.11 -5.13 16.14
CA ASP A 1094 40.08 -6.20 15.98
C ASP A 1094 39.87 -6.91 14.63
N GLY A 1095 40.91 -6.92 13.79
CA GLY A 1095 40.98 -7.81 12.63
C GLY A 1095 39.90 -7.57 11.57
N ILE A 1096 39.52 -6.31 11.28
CA ILE A 1096 38.51 -5.97 10.25
C ILE A 1096 38.68 -6.68 8.90
N ALA A 1097 39.91 -6.96 8.46
CA ALA A 1097 40.15 -7.74 7.24
C ALA A 1097 39.59 -9.18 7.34
N GLN A 1098 39.79 -9.84 8.48
CA GLN A 1098 39.22 -11.16 8.79
C GLN A 1098 37.69 -11.07 8.87
N LEU A 1099 37.14 -10.09 9.59
CA LEU A 1099 35.67 -9.90 9.67
C LEU A 1099 35.04 -9.69 8.27
N GLN A 1100 35.76 -9.05 7.35
CA GLN A 1100 35.34 -8.94 5.94
C GLN A 1100 35.49 -10.27 5.17
N ASP A 1101 36.53 -11.08 5.41
CA ASP A 1101 36.66 -12.42 4.80
C ASP A 1101 35.58 -13.38 5.32
N ASP A 1102 35.34 -13.40 6.64
CA ASP A 1102 34.29 -14.19 7.28
C ASP A 1102 32.90 -13.82 6.73
N THR A 1103 32.62 -12.51 6.61
CA THR A 1103 31.34 -12.03 6.04
C THR A 1103 31.20 -12.46 4.59
N ILE A 1104 32.26 -12.32 3.76
CA ILE A 1104 32.23 -12.78 2.36
C ILE A 1104 31.94 -14.28 2.30
N LEU A 1105 32.64 -15.11 3.10
CA LEU A 1105 32.45 -16.57 3.14
C LEU A 1105 31.01 -16.98 3.48
N ILE A 1106 30.38 -16.30 4.45
CA ILE A 1106 28.96 -16.51 4.80
C ILE A 1106 28.05 -16.23 3.60
N PHE A 1107 28.18 -15.04 3.00
CA PHE A 1107 27.36 -14.65 1.84
C PHE A 1107 27.61 -15.57 0.63
N GLU A 1108 28.85 -15.99 0.41
CA GLU A 1108 29.25 -16.86 -0.69
C GLU A 1108 28.61 -18.25 -0.65
N ASN A 1109 28.37 -18.81 0.53
CA ASN A 1109 27.72 -20.12 0.68
C ASN A 1109 26.21 -20.08 0.44
N TRP A 1110 25.58 -18.91 0.65
CA TRP A 1110 24.12 -18.73 0.71
C TRP A 1110 23.56 -17.76 -0.35
N THR A 1111 24.40 -17.28 -1.27
CA THR A 1111 23.97 -16.45 -2.40
C THR A 1111 23.24 -17.28 -3.45
N ALA A 1112 22.23 -16.67 -4.07
CA ALA A 1112 21.50 -17.22 -5.21
C ALA A 1112 21.45 -16.17 -6.34
N HIS A 1113 21.43 -16.60 -7.60
CA HIS A 1113 21.56 -15.70 -8.74
C HIS A 1113 20.38 -14.71 -8.85
N GLY A 1114 20.70 -13.46 -9.18
CA GLY A 1114 19.74 -12.35 -9.30
C GLY A 1114 19.10 -11.92 -7.98
N SER A 1115 19.66 -12.32 -6.83
CA SER A 1115 19.07 -12.06 -5.51
C SER A 1115 19.52 -10.76 -4.84
N SER A 1116 18.75 -10.31 -3.84
CA SER A 1116 19.19 -9.32 -2.87
C SER A 1116 20.54 -9.70 -2.24
N ILE A 1117 20.74 -10.98 -1.92
CA ILE A 1117 21.96 -11.54 -1.29
C ILE A 1117 23.16 -11.43 -2.24
N GLU A 1118 22.99 -11.66 -3.53
CA GLU A 1118 24.04 -11.48 -4.54
C GLU A 1118 24.42 -9.99 -4.67
N ALA A 1119 23.43 -9.10 -4.68
CA ALA A 1119 23.68 -7.65 -4.67
C ALA A 1119 24.39 -7.18 -3.40
N MET A 1120 24.04 -7.75 -2.23
CA MET A 1120 24.71 -7.49 -0.96
C MET A 1120 26.16 -8.02 -0.96
N LEU A 1121 26.41 -9.22 -1.47
CA LEU A 1121 27.76 -9.78 -1.64
C LEU A 1121 28.63 -8.90 -2.55
N CYS A 1122 28.06 -8.38 -3.65
CA CYS A 1122 28.74 -7.41 -4.50
C CYS A 1122 29.10 -6.11 -3.77
N ILE A 1123 28.23 -5.63 -2.85
CA ILE A 1123 28.53 -4.48 -1.98
C ILE A 1123 29.69 -4.81 -1.03
N VAL A 1124 29.69 -5.95 -0.35
CA VAL A 1124 30.79 -6.33 0.57
C VAL A 1124 32.12 -6.44 -0.20
N TYR A 1125 32.11 -7.04 -1.39
CA TYR A 1125 33.28 -7.11 -2.27
C TYR A 1125 33.80 -5.72 -2.67
N ALA A 1126 32.91 -4.82 -3.12
CA ALA A 1126 33.29 -3.46 -3.51
C ALA A 1126 33.83 -2.65 -2.31
N VAL A 1127 33.22 -2.80 -1.13
CA VAL A 1127 33.64 -2.16 0.12
C VAL A 1127 35.02 -2.65 0.55
N LYS A 1128 35.28 -3.96 0.48
CA LYS A 1128 36.58 -4.56 0.77
C LYS A 1128 37.68 -4.11 -0.20
N ALA A 1129 37.35 -4.00 -1.49
CA ALA A 1129 38.27 -3.49 -2.51
C ALA A 1129 38.64 -2.03 -2.25
N LYS A 1130 37.65 -1.15 -2.02
CA LYS A 1130 37.87 0.26 -1.66
C LYS A 1130 38.65 0.41 -0.35
N TYR A 1131 38.35 -0.41 0.66
CA TYR A 1131 39.06 -0.40 1.94
C TYR A 1131 40.57 -0.63 1.76
N ARG A 1132 40.96 -1.58 0.89
CA ARG A 1132 42.35 -1.87 0.50
C ARG A 1132 43.00 -0.80 -0.42
N MET A 1133 42.28 0.26 -0.77
CA MET A 1133 42.79 1.43 -1.52
C MET A 1133 42.79 2.72 -0.69
N LEU A 1134 42.15 2.71 0.49
CA LEU A 1134 42.08 3.81 1.45
C LEU A 1134 43.01 3.60 2.66
N LYS A 1135 43.75 2.49 2.66
CA LYS A 1135 44.88 2.16 3.53
C LYS A 1135 46.10 1.84 2.67
#